data_AF-A0A518I0W2-F1
#
_entry.id   AF-A0A518I0W2-F1
#
_cell.length_a   1.000
_cell.length_b   1.000
_cell.length_c   1.000
_cell.angle_alpha   90.00
_cell.angle_beta   90.00
_cell.angle_gamma   90.00
#
_symmetry.space_group_name_H-M   'P 1'
#
loop_
_entity.id
_entity.type
_entity.pdbx_description
1 polymer ?
#
loop_
_entity_poly.entity_id
_entity_poly.type
_entity_poly.pdbx_seq_one_letter_code
_entity_poly.pdbx_strand_id
1 'polypeptide(L)'
;MAWRSSTIGASRILVVGLVGLATIGCDAENRPSVPPQPSAATPKRERLPVAADQDSNPHAAGIETSPSLQELHGQIQVALQAGDWGLAERIGRQMVERFPEAPDGYRFLAQLLCSQGRRQEAAAQVQTLLKMGVADAREVLSLIDVSAPFRIVGFDQWIDPSHRGLFALGQARQTYIADKEIDEALTILETLRREIPGHTSVEAFYGRVLVEANRDAAFVRWLEEVPDGIEAQSDYWVAVGMWLQGIDQDRQSIAALAKAVEIDPSDRRALRLMIAALSRSGQDERAAAVQASLAKLDAVFRKAAQADASDAFEIGAVLESLVRPWEALGWYKIATERGAGGAAQLDKLRQRAEAVRQWERASTEEQIVRARTKKLLGFDPGGYPLPQPLLAIKGNASESVQTGKSPLLFRDVAHASGIRTSFVSDYNVQEVDFYLHQANGGGLALLDFDRDGKLDVYVIQSGGDPNIANDSLPNELYRQTESVSFMRVDGSARCDGRGYGQGVCAADVNQDGFVDLLVANIGRNQVLINQGDGTFRDVTSTHLPAESKWTSVIGVGDLDGDQIPDLVEVNYVDDPAVFMRKCKGELIACVPQSFRPAADRFWKADARGRFRQMASLVGDAVRPSYGFGLVIADFDGRPGNEVFVGNDGDLNQYWRGGLSTSAPLVEMAGISGLAVGATGVAAACMGIASGDFDRAGRLDLAITNFYKEPVNLFLQSRSGAFVDDAMRRGLDVPSRSVLGFGCQAADLDNDGWLDLAVLNGHLYDYRQQGIPFRMQPQLFRGSPKRFEPEQVSDDASYFAVKRLGRTLAQGDLDRDGRVDMVANHLDAPVALLLNQSNAGNWLQVQLVGRTSERDAVGAIVEIQCQGETFSSWMTGGDGYMCSNAPQLHFGIADHRAIEQLTVRWPNGDRETFDDVPINRHVLLIEGSGDVFSEH
;
A
#
# COMPACT_ATOMS: atom_id res chain seq x y z
N MET A 1 -16.40 -26.73 43.55
CA MET A 1 -15.73 -26.98 44.86
C MET A 1 -14.29 -26.51 44.69
N ALA A 2 -13.92 -25.32 45.16
CA ALA A 2 -13.35 -25.03 46.48
C ALA A 2 -11.93 -25.64 46.67
N TRP A 3 -10.87 -24.96 47.12
CA TRP A 3 -10.50 -23.56 47.45
C TRP A 3 -9.01 -23.63 47.91
N ARG A 4 -8.28 -22.48 47.89
CA ARG A 4 -6.98 -22.15 48.57
C ARG A 4 -5.66 -22.61 47.94
N SER A 5 -4.55 -21.86 47.82
CA SER A 5 -4.02 -20.50 48.15
C SER A 5 -2.71 -20.65 48.94
N SER A 6 -1.66 -19.92 48.51
CA SER A 6 -0.55 -19.30 49.30
C SER A 6 0.74 -19.29 48.44
N THR A 7 1.66 -18.33 48.40
CA THR A 7 1.82 -16.92 48.85
C THR A 7 3.20 -16.50 48.32
N ILE A 8 3.36 -15.34 47.69
CA ILE A 8 4.65 -14.62 47.61
C ILE A 8 4.52 -13.38 48.50
N GLY A 9 5.47 -13.24 49.42
CA GLY A 9 5.53 -12.15 50.39
C GLY A 9 5.97 -10.84 49.73
N ALA A 10 5.23 -9.78 50.02
CA ALA A 10 5.69 -8.41 49.92
C ALA A 10 6.13 -7.93 51.32
N SER A 11 7.27 -7.26 51.39
CA SER A 11 7.55 -6.21 52.38
C SER A 11 7.54 -4.90 51.60
N ARG A 12 6.46 -4.10 51.68
CA ARG A 12 6.18 -3.05 52.70
C ARG A 12 7.22 -1.92 52.64
N ILE A 13 6.90 -0.61 52.63
CA ILE A 13 5.73 0.22 52.96
C ILE A 13 6.25 1.68 52.75
N LEU A 14 5.53 2.73 52.33
CA LEU A 14 4.46 3.52 53.00
C LEU A 14 3.96 4.51 51.89
N VAL A 15 2.71 4.54 51.38
CA VAL A 15 1.37 4.80 52.00
C VAL A 15 1.30 6.29 52.42
N VAL A 16 0.33 7.15 52.08
CA VAL A 16 -1.16 7.18 52.22
C VAL A 16 -1.63 8.34 51.31
N GLY A 17 -2.72 8.30 50.52
CA GLY A 17 -4.14 7.94 50.76
C GLY A 17 -4.96 9.25 50.86
N LEU A 18 -6.23 9.40 50.45
CA LEU A 18 -7.42 8.54 50.30
C LEU A 18 -8.27 9.10 49.13
N VAL A 19 -8.89 8.34 48.22
CA VAL A 19 -10.00 7.34 48.29
C VAL A 19 -11.40 7.94 48.45
N GLY A 20 -12.27 7.63 47.48
CA GLY A 20 -13.72 7.72 47.54
C GLY A 20 -14.39 7.15 46.27
N LEU A 21 -14.53 5.82 46.21
CA LEU A 21 -15.27 5.06 45.19
C LEU A 21 -16.79 5.17 45.39
N ALA A 22 -17.57 5.21 44.30
CA ALA A 22 -18.78 4.40 44.12
C ALA A 22 -19.24 4.39 42.66
N THR A 23 -19.43 3.19 42.12
CA THR A 23 -20.00 2.85 40.81
C THR A 23 -21.50 2.49 40.91
N ILE A 24 -22.15 2.49 39.75
CA ILE A 24 -23.35 1.72 39.30
C ILE A 24 -24.65 2.52 39.19
N GLY A 25 -25.29 2.41 38.00
CA GLY A 25 -26.74 2.19 37.92
C GLY A 25 -27.50 3.03 36.89
N CYS A 26 -28.14 2.34 35.95
CA CYS A 26 -28.86 2.83 34.78
C CYS A 26 -30.20 3.55 35.03
N ASP A 27 -30.68 4.12 33.90
CA ASP A 27 -32.07 4.19 33.41
C ASP A 27 -32.93 5.46 33.60
N ALA A 28 -33.25 6.02 32.41
CA ALA A 28 -34.58 6.32 31.85
C ALA A 28 -35.41 7.55 32.30
N GLU A 29 -35.79 8.31 31.25
CA GLU A 29 -37.05 9.03 31.00
C GLU A 29 -37.51 10.19 31.91
N ASN A 30 -37.47 11.43 31.38
CA ASN A 30 -38.65 12.21 30.94
C ASN A 30 -38.34 13.72 30.71
N ARG A 31 -38.78 14.25 29.56
CA ARG A 31 -39.09 15.69 29.32
C ARG A 31 -40.50 16.01 29.87
N PRO A 32 -41.05 17.26 29.90
CA PRO A 32 -40.66 18.56 29.32
C PRO A 32 -40.63 19.70 30.40
N SER A 33 -40.33 21.00 30.19
CA SER A 33 -40.99 22.03 29.37
C SER A 33 -40.31 23.41 29.58
N VAL A 34 -40.42 24.30 28.59
CA VAL A 34 -39.89 25.68 28.41
C VAL A 34 -41.10 26.66 28.37
N PRO A 35 -41.06 28.02 28.44
CA PRO A 35 -40.25 29.07 29.13
C PRO A 35 -41.19 30.08 29.90
N PRO A 36 -41.02 31.43 30.07
CA PRO A 36 -40.54 32.50 29.14
C PRO A 36 -39.51 33.53 29.68
N GLN A 37 -38.83 34.19 28.74
CA GLN A 37 -38.08 35.47 28.82
C GLN A 37 -39.05 36.67 29.03
N PRO A 38 -38.62 37.92 29.42
CA PRO A 38 -37.90 38.82 28.48
C PRO A 38 -37.05 40.01 29.03
N SER A 39 -36.20 40.55 28.12
CA SER A 39 -35.79 41.97 27.90
C SER A 39 -34.94 42.68 28.99
N ALA A 40 -34.07 43.66 28.73
CA ALA A 40 -33.43 44.29 27.58
C ALA A 40 -32.41 45.33 28.14
N ALA A 41 -31.58 45.91 27.25
CA ALA A 41 -30.86 47.19 27.37
C ALA A 41 -29.32 47.16 27.60
N THR A 42 -28.61 47.43 26.51
CA THR A 42 -27.33 48.15 26.37
C THR A 42 -27.32 49.52 27.08
N PRO A 43 -26.16 50.08 27.53
CA PRO A 43 -25.32 50.89 26.63
C PRO A 43 -23.79 50.93 26.88
N LYS A 44 -23.08 51.14 25.77
CA LYS A 44 -21.93 52.04 25.47
C LYS A 44 -20.94 52.51 26.57
N ARG A 45 -19.66 52.20 26.31
CA ARG A 45 -18.49 53.09 26.07
C ARG A 45 -18.28 54.27 27.04
N GLU A 46 -17.07 54.35 27.62
CA GLU A 46 -16.16 55.50 27.38
C GLU A 46 -14.72 55.24 27.84
N ARG A 47 -13.81 55.97 27.18
CA ARG A 47 -12.34 55.87 27.19
C ARG A 47 -11.75 57.08 27.92
N LEU A 48 -10.58 56.86 28.56
CA LEU A 48 -9.44 57.79 28.75
C LEU A 48 -9.66 58.99 29.71
N PRO A 49 -8.63 59.78 30.13
CA PRO A 49 -7.18 59.73 29.84
C PRO A 49 -6.17 60.00 31.01
N VAL A 50 -4.88 59.69 30.75
CA VAL A 50 -3.62 60.50 30.92
C VAL A 50 -3.05 60.88 32.32
N ALA A 51 -1.91 60.23 32.62
CA ALA A 51 -0.54 60.70 32.94
C ALA A 51 -0.17 61.82 33.94
N ALA A 52 1.06 61.63 34.47
CA ALA A 52 2.03 62.56 35.12
C ALA A 52 1.78 62.87 36.61
N ASP A 53 2.74 62.92 37.54
CA ASP A 53 4.17 62.62 37.63
C ASP A 53 4.56 62.78 39.14
N GLN A 54 5.77 62.34 39.52
CA GLN A 54 6.57 62.75 40.71
C GLN A 54 6.44 62.05 42.09
N ASP A 55 7.50 61.29 42.36
CA ASP A 55 8.41 61.33 43.52
C ASP A 55 8.08 60.70 44.90
N SER A 56 9.10 59.93 45.31
CA SER A 56 9.59 59.64 46.68
C SER A 56 8.93 58.52 47.50
N ASN A 57 9.49 57.30 47.42
CA ASN A 57 10.08 56.64 48.60
C ASN A 57 10.89 55.37 48.21
N PRO A 58 12.20 55.29 48.51
CA PRO A 58 12.96 54.06 48.36
C PRO A 58 12.92 53.29 49.68
N HIS A 59 12.24 52.15 49.76
CA HIS A 59 12.54 51.02 50.66
C HIS A 59 11.44 49.96 50.58
N ALA A 60 11.55 49.06 49.61
CA ALA A 60 11.10 47.68 49.73
C ALA A 60 11.69 46.88 48.55
N ALA A 61 12.99 46.60 48.63
CA ALA A 61 13.58 45.54 47.82
C ALA A 61 13.04 44.20 48.32
N GLY A 62 11.85 43.83 47.87
CA GLY A 62 11.39 42.46 47.90
C GLY A 62 12.21 41.69 46.88
N ILE A 63 13.10 40.83 47.38
CA ILE A 63 13.76 39.81 46.57
C ILE A 63 12.64 38.96 45.99
N GLU A 64 12.33 39.10 44.69
CA GLU A 64 11.59 38.07 43.97
C GLU A 64 12.46 36.82 43.98
N THR A 65 12.28 35.98 45.00
CA THR A 65 12.91 34.67 45.06
C THR A 65 12.38 33.90 43.88
N SER A 66 13.23 33.73 42.87
CA SER A 66 12.84 33.06 41.65
C SER A 66 12.40 31.61 42.03
N PRO A 67 11.27 31.10 41.49
CA PRO A 67 10.61 29.88 41.98
C PRO A 67 11.51 28.64 41.95
N SER A 68 11.42 27.80 42.96
CA SER A 68 12.09 26.49 43.07
C SER A 68 11.49 25.47 42.10
N LEU A 69 12.20 24.37 41.87
CA LEU A 69 11.76 23.26 41.01
C LEU A 69 10.39 22.69 41.44
N GLN A 70 10.17 22.57 42.76
CA GLN A 70 8.92 22.06 43.33
C GLN A 70 7.76 23.06 43.16
N GLU A 71 8.04 24.37 43.23
CA GLU A 71 7.05 25.41 42.97
C GLU A 71 6.65 25.42 41.49
N LEU A 72 7.60 25.29 40.56
CA LEU A 72 7.30 25.17 39.12
C LEU A 72 6.44 23.94 38.82
N HIS A 73 6.74 22.79 39.44
CA HIS A 73 5.88 21.60 39.35
C HIS A 73 4.44 21.88 39.83
N GLY A 74 4.30 22.52 40.99
CA GLY A 74 2.99 22.90 41.53
C GLY A 74 2.23 23.82 40.57
N GLN A 75 2.92 24.80 39.99
CA GLN A 75 2.33 25.72 39.01
C GLN A 75 1.88 25.00 37.73
N ILE A 76 2.65 24.02 37.23
CA ILE A 76 2.23 23.18 36.09
C ILE A 76 0.93 22.44 36.45
N GLN A 77 0.85 21.80 37.61
CA GLN A 77 -0.35 21.07 38.02
C GLN A 77 -1.59 21.97 38.11
N VAL A 78 -1.43 23.18 38.65
CA VAL A 78 -2.51 24.17 38.71
C VAL A 78 -2.93 24.61 37.30
N ALA A 79 -1.98 24.86 36.40
CA ALA A 79 -2.27 25.24 35.02
C ALA A 79 -3.01 24.10 34.26
N LEU A 80 -2.60 22.84 34.46
CA LEU A 80 -3.28 21.68 33.89
C LEU A 80 -4.71 21.53 34.41
N GLN A 81 -4.95 21.71 35.71
CA GLN A 81 -6.28 21.68 36.30
C GLN A 81 -7.18 22.82 35.80
N ALA A 82 -6.59 23.97 35.50
CA ALA A 82 -7.28 25.12 34.93
C ALA A 82 -7.50 25.01 33.41
N GLY A 83 -6.91 24.02 32.73
CA GLY A 83 -6.94 23.90 31.27
C GLY A 83 -6.11 24.98 30.54
N ASP A 84 -5.21 25.70 31.22
CA ASP A 84 -4.34 26.71 30.62
C ASP A 84 -3.04 26.07 30.10
N TRP A 85 -3.14 25.47 28.92
CA TRP A 85 -2.04 24.76 28.26
C TRP A 85 -0.87 25.67 27.89
N GLY A 86 -1.16 26.92 27.52
CA GLY A 86 -0.14 27.89 27.16
C GLY A 86 0.69 28.31 28.38
N LEU A 87 0.05 28.48 29.54
CA LEU A 87 0.75 28.72 30.79
C LEU A 87 1.57 27.49 31.22
N ALA A 88 0.99 26.30 31.15
CA ALA A 88 1.69 25.06 31.51
C ALA A 88 2.97 24.87 30.67
N GLU A 89 2.90 25.10 29.35
CA GLU A 89 4.08 25.04 28.48
C GLU A 89 5.12 26.10 28.84
N ARG A 90 4.73 27.36 29.08
CA ARG A 90 5.66 28.42 29.49
C ARG A 90 6.41 28.07 30.78
N ILE A 91 5.70 27.52 31.77
CA ILE A 91 6.31 27.06 33.03
C ILE A 91 7.26 25.89 32.77
N GLY A 92 6.87 24.94 31.92
CA GLY A 92 7.74 23.82 31.50
C GLY A 92 9.03 24.28 30.83
N ARG A 93 8.95 25.27 29.93
CA ARG A 93 10.14 25.87 29.27
C ARG A 93 11.01 26.61 30.29
N GLN A 94 10.42 27.39 31.19
CA GLN A 94 11.13 28.03 32.30
C GLN A 94 11.86 27.02 33.19
N MET A 95 11.25 25.86 33.43
CA MET A 95 11.82 24.78 34.22
C MET A 95 13.06 24.19 33.55
N VAL A 96 13.01 23.96 32.23
CA VAL A 96 14.16 23.50 31.43
C VAL A 96 15.28 24.52 31.38
N GLU A 97 14.97 25.80 31.14
CA GLU A 97 15.97 26.87 31.08
C GLU A 97 16.71 27.06 32.41
N ARG A 98 16.00 26.92 33.53
CA ARG A 98 16.54 27.19 34.85
C ARG A 98 17.17 25.99 35.53
N PHE A 99 16.64 24.80 35.26
CA PHE A 99 17.11 23.54 35.82
C PHE A 99 17.45 22.57 34.67
N PRO A 100 18.46 22.89 33.84
CA PRO A 100 18.77 22.11 32.65
C PRO A 100 19.24 20.67 32.94
N GLU A 101 19.64 20.37 34.18
CA GLU A 101 20.01 19.04 34.65
C GLU A 101 18.82 18.23 35.22
N ALA A 102 17.66 18.87 35.41
CA ALA A 102 16.47 18.23 35.96
C ALA A 102 15.62 17.62 34.82
N PRO A 103 15.35 16.29 34.83
CA PRO A 103 14.66 15.64 33.72
C PRO A 103 13.16 15.98 33.65
N ASP A 104 12.57 16.42 34.76
CA ASP A 104 11.12 16.54 34.87
C ASP A 104 10.52 17.57 33.91
N GLY A 105 11.22 18.69 33.68
CA GLY A 105 10.79 19.72 32.72
C GLY A 105 10.79 19.20 31.28
N TYR A 106 11.86 18.52 30.86
CA TYR A 106 11.97 17.90 29.54
C TYR A 106 10.90 16.82 29.34
N ARG A 107 10.66 15.98 30.35
CA ARG A 107 9.64 14.93 30.31
C ARG A 107 8.24 15.50 30.18
N PHE A 108 7.91 16.53 30.98
CA PHE A 108 6.63 17.22 30.88
C PHE A 108 6.42 17.83 29.49
N LEU A 109 7.42 18.55 28.96
CA LEU A 109 7.33 19.13 27.62
C LEU A 109 7.21 18.05 26.54
N ALA A 110 7.99 16.97 26.61
CA ALA A 110 7.89 15.85 25.68
C ALA A 110 6.45 15.29 25.64
N GLN A 111 5.85 15.06 26.81
CA GLN A 111 4.49 14.54 26.95
C GLN A 111 3.43 15.49 26.37
N LEU A 112 3.49 16.77 26.72
CA LEU A 112 2.56 17.80 26.25
C LEU A 112 2.65 17.98 24.73
N LEU A 113 3.87 18.21 24.22
CA LEU A 113 4.13 18.48 22.80
C LEU A 113 3.78 17.26 21.93
N CYS A 114 4.08 16.04 22.38
CA CYS A 114 3.63 14.81 21.69
C CYS A 114 2.11 14.79 21.52
N SER A 115 1.39 15.07 22.60
CA SER A 115 -0.07 15.01 22.63
C SER A 115 -0.72 16.12 21.80
N GLN A 116 -0.05 17.26 21.64
CA GLN A 116 -0.42 18.34 20.73
C GLN A 116 -0.03 18.08 19.26
N GLY A 117 0.64 16.97 18.94
CA GLY A 117 1.12 16.71 17.57
C GLY A 117 2.33 17.54 17.15
N ARG A 118 3.01 18.22 18.07
CA ARG A 118 4.27 18.96 17.86
C ARG A 118 5.47 18.04 18.06
N ARG A 119 5.54 17.03 17.20
CA ARG A 119 6.37 15.84 17.38
C ARG A 119 7.87 16.12 17.27
N GLN A 120 8.29 17.00 16.37
CA GLN A 120 9.69 17.41 16.23
C GLN A 120 10.21 18.11 17.49
N GLU A 121 9.42 19.01 18.07
CA GLU A 121 9.78 19.69 19.32
C GLU A 121 9.83 18.70 20.49
N ALA A 122 8.89 17.76 20.54
CA ALA A 122 8.88 16.71 21.55
C ALA A 122 10.11 15.79 21.44
N ALA A 123 10.51 15.44 20.21
CA ALA A 123 11.68 14.60 19.94
C ALA A 123 12.97 15.24 20.49
N ALA A 124 13.13 16.56 20.37
CA ALA A 124 14.27 17.27 20.94
C ALA A 124 14.34 17.15 22.48
N GLN A 125 13.19 17.16 23.16
CA GLN A 125 13.12 16.96 24.61
C GLN A 125 13.51 15.52 24.99
N VAL A 126 13.00 14.53 24.26
CA VAL A 126 13.33 13.11 24.48
C VAL A 126 14.81 12.82 24.19
N GLN A 127 15.38 13.41 23.14
CA GLN A 127 16.82 13.29 22.87
C GLN A 127 17.66 13.83 24.03
N THR A 128 17.20 14.89 24.70
CA THR A 128 17.86 15.40 25.90
C THR A 128 17.77 14.41 27.06
N LEU A 129 16.61 13.78 27.29
CA LEU A 129 16.44 12.71 28.28
C LEU A 129 17.33 11.48 27.98
N LEU A 130 17.54 11.14 26.70
CA LEU A 130 18.47 10.10 26.27
C LEU A 130 19.92 10.47 26.62
N LYS A 131 20.33 11.71 26.34
CA LYS A 131 21.67 12.23 26.68
C LYS A 131 21.93 12.21 28.19
N MET A 132 20.89 12.40 29.00
CA MET A 132 20.92 12.27 30.46
C MET A 132 20.89 10.80 30.95
N GLY A 133 20.55 9.84 30.09
CA GLY A 133 20.43 8.42 30.45
C GLY A 133 19.14 8.05 31.21
N VAL A 134 18.18 8.96 31.29
CA VAL A 134 16.97 8.85 32.12
C VAL A 134 15.69 8.65 31.32
N ALA A 135 15.78 8.60 29.99
CA ALA A 135 14.63 8.29 29.13
C ALA A 135 14.04 6.90 29.44
N ASP A 136 12.72 6.79 29.41
CA ASP A 136 11.97 5.55 29.55
C ASP A 136 11.65 4.88 28.20
N ALA A 137 11.09 3.67 28.24
CA ALA A 137 10.83 2.89 27.04
C ALA A 137 9.81 3.54 26.08
N ARG A 138 8.82 4.26 26.59
CA ARG A 138 7.78 4.90 25.76
C ARG A 138 8.29 6.21 25.15
N GLU A 139 9.13 6.93 25.88
CA GLU A 139 9.88 8.08 25.39
C GLU A 139 10.80 7.65 24.24
N VAL A 140 11.60 6.58 24.41
CA VAL A 140 12.47 6.05 23.33
C VAL A 140 11.66 5.61 22.12
N LEU A 141 10.55 4.89 22.33
CA LEU A 141 9.65 4.46 21.26
C LEU A 141 9.10 5.63 20.44
N SER A 142 8.88 6.79 21.07
CA SER A 142 8.40 7.99 20.39
C SER A 142 9.37 8.58 19.37
N LEU A 143 10.63 8.11 19.29
CA LEU A 143 11.62 8.57 18.31
C LEU A 143 11.72 7.69 17.05
N ILE A 144 10.95 6.59 17.01
CA ILE A 144 10.96 5.65 15.88
C ILE A 144 10.30 6.26 14.64
N ASP A 145 9.21 7.00 14.83
CA ASP A 145 8.51 7.75 13.78
C ASP A 145 8.05 9.10 14.35
N VAL A 146 8.82 10.14 14.04
CA VAL A 146 8.53 11.50 14.52
C VAL A 146 7.43 12.15 13.69
N SER A 147 7.26 11.76 12.42
CA SER A 147 6.21 12.30 11.55
C SER A 147 4.79 11.87 11.97
N ALA A 148 4.68 10.68 12.58
CA ALA A 148 3.41 10.08 13.00
C ALA A 148 2.86 10.63 14.33
N PRO A 149 1.52 10.61 14.51
CA PRO A 149 0.91 10.93 15.80
C PRO A 149 1.33 9.88 16.84
N PHE A 150 1.78 10.34 18.00
CA PHE A 150 2.16 9.46 19.11
C PHE A 150 1.88 10.15 20.44
N ARG A 151 1.34 9.41 21.41
CA ARG A 151 1.06 9.90 22.76
C ARG A 151 1.90 9.16 23.79
N ILE A 152 2.78 9.88 24.48
CA ILE A 152 3.52 9.35 25.64
C ILE A 152 2.56 9.16 26.82
N VAL A 153 1.66 10.13 27.03
CA VAL A 153 0.58 10.07 28.03
C VAL A 153 -0.70 10.65 27.42
N GLY A 154 -1.86 10.30 27.98
CA GLY A 154 -3.15 10.87 27.57
C GLY A 154 -3.49 12.11 28.39
N PHE A 155 -3.91 13.18 27.72
CA PHE A 155 -4.46 14.38 28.35
C PHE A 155 -5.98 14.50 28.21
N ASP A 156 -6.63 13.47 27.65
CA ASP A 156 -8.03 13.50 27.20
C ASP A 156 -9.02 13.95 28.28
N GLN A 157 -8.75 13.61 29.54
CA GLN A 157 -9.59 13.96 30.69
C GLN A 157 -9.57 15.45 31.08
N TRP A 158 -8.60 16.22 30.60
CA TRP A 158 -8.42 17.64 30.92
C TRP A 158 -8.74 18.56 29.72
N ILE A 159 -8.95 17.99 28.54
CA ILE A 159 -9.19 18.75 27.30
C ILE A 159 -10.70 18.99 27.16
N ASP A 160 -11.11 20.26 27.06
CA ASP A 160 -12.48 20.61 26.68
C ASP A 160 -12.72 20.21 25.21
N PRO A 161 -13.69 19.33 24.91
CA PRO A 161 -13.98 18.93 23.54
C PRO A 161 -14.34 20.12 22.63
N SER A 162 -14.86 21.22 23.17
CA SER A 162 -15.25 22.44 22.45
C SER A 162 -14.08 23.41 22.21
N HIS A 163 -12.97 23.27 22.93
CA HIS A 163 -11.80 24.11 22.76
C HIS A 163 -10.50 23.31 22.95
N ARG A 164 -10.07 22.65 21.87
CA ARG A 164 -8.89 21.77 21.87
C ARG A 164 -7.57 22.50 21.69
N GLY A 165 -7.57 23.74 21.18
CA GLY A 165 -6.35 24.48 20.85
C GLY A 165 -5.37 23.63 20.04
N LEU A 166 -4.08 23.63 20.39
CA LEU A 166 -3.07 22.83 19.70
C LEU A 166 -3.27 21.31 19.79
N PHE A 167 -4.11 20.77 20.69
CA PHE A 167 -4.45 19.35 20.67
C PHE A 167 -5.23 18.95 19.40
N ALA A 168 -5.88 19.91 18.74
CA ALA A 168 -6.49 19.67 17.44
C ALA A 168 -5.44 19.36 16.36
N LEU A 169 -4.17 19.78 16.49
CA LEU A 169 -3.11 19.38 15.55
C LEU A 169 -2.77 17.89 15.72
N GLY A 170 -2.68 17.43 16.97
CA GLY A 170 -2.55 16.00 17.28
C GLY A 170 -3.71 15.18 16.73
N GLN A 171 -4.94 15.70 16.85
CA GLN A 171 -6.13 15.12 16.22
C GLN A 171 -6.03 15.12 14.70
N ALA A 172 -5.66 16.22 14.06
CA ALA A 172 -5.52 16.30 12.61
C ALA A 172 -4.51 15.26 12.09
N ARG A 173 -3.37 15.06 12.77
CA ARG A 173 -2.41 13.99 12.44
C ARG A 173 -3.02 12.60 12.59
N GLN A 174 -3.80 12.37 13.65
CA GLN A 174 -4.49 11.11 13.87
C GLN A 174 -5.55 10.85 12.78
N THR A 175 -6.38 11.83 12.46
CA THR A 175 -7.39 11.78 11.39
C THR A 175 -6.76 11.53 10.03
N TYR A 176 -5.61 12.16 9.76
CA TYR A 176 -4.87 11.98 8.52
C TYR A 176 -4.20 10.60 8.40
N ILE A 177 -3.53 10.09 9.44
CA ILE A 177 -2.79 8.81 9.37
C ILE A 177 -3.66 7.60 9.72
N ALA A 178 -4.35 7.65 10.85
CA ALA A 178 -5.10 6.50 11.39
C ALA A 178 -6.48 6.38 10.74
N ASP A 179 -7.20 7.50 10.59
CA ASP A 179 -8.57 7.47 10.06
C ASP A 179 -8.60 7.58 8.51
N LYS A 180 -7.46 7.93 7.89
CA LYS A 180 -7.28 8.13 6.43
C LYS A 180 -8.24 9.18 5.84
N GLU A 181 -8.62 10.17 6.64
CA GLU A 181 -9.55 11.26 6.26
C GLU A 181 -8.79 12.56 5.95
N ILE A 182 -8.25 12.65 4.73
CA ILE A 182 -7.44 13.80 4.32
C ILE A 182 -8.24 15.12 4.35
N ASP A 183 -9.47 15.12 3.85
CA ASP A 183 -10.30 16.34 3.81
C ASP A 183 -10.78 16.78 5.21
N GLU A 184 -11.05 15.83 6.12
CA GLU A 184 -11.37 16.15 7.51
C GLU A 184 -10.14 16.74 8.23
N ALA A 185 -8.97 16.15 8.03
CA ALA A 185 -7.72 16.69 8.56
C ALA A 185 -7.46 18.12 8.05
N LEU A 186 -7.69 18.39 6.76
CA LEU A 186 -7.63 19.75 6.21
C LEU A 186 -8.60 20.70 6.90
N THR A 187 -9.85 20.28 7.12
CA THR A 187 -10.87 21.09 7.80
C THR A 187 -10.46 21.47 9.23
N ILE A 188 -9.87 20.52 9.96
CA ILE A 188 -9.31 20.77 11.30
C ILE A 188 -8.17 21.78 11.22
N LEU A 189 -7.25 21.62 10.26
CA LEU A 189 -6.10 22.51 10.07
C LEU A 189 -6.50 23.93 9.66
N GLU A 190 -7.47 24.09 8.77
CA GLU A 190 -8.00 25.40 8.38
C GLU A 190 -8.66 26.15 9.56
N THR A 191 -9.26 25.41 10.49
CA THR A 191 -9.78 25.99 11.73
C THR A 191 -8.64 26.41 12.65
N LEU A 192 -7.64 25.55 12.86
CA LEU A 192 -6.45 25.87 13.65
C LEU A 192 -5.68 27.08 13.12
N ARG A 193 -5.53 27.21 11.80
CA ARG A 193 -4.85 28.37 11.17
C ARG A 193 -5.56 29.69 11.48
N ARG A 194 -6.89 29.68 11.61
CA ARG A 194 -7.67 30.87 11.99
C ARG A 194 -7.55 31.20 13.48
N GLU A 195 -7.46 30.17 14.32
CA GLU A 195 -7.35 30.34 15.77
C GLU A 195 -5.93 30.72 16.24
N ILE A 196 -4.90 30.17 15.57
CA ILE A 196 -3.48 30.33 15.93
C ILE A 196 -2.66 30.62 14.64
N PRO A 197 -2.85 31.81 14.04
CA PRO A 197 -2.22 32.15 12.77
C PRO A 197 -0.68 32.17 12.86
N GLY A 198 -0.02 31.61 11.85
CA GLY A 198 1.43 31.62 11.72
C GLY A 198 2.19 30.61 12.60
N HIS A 199 1.50 29.68 13.28
CA HIS A 199 2.17 28.63 14.05
C HIS A 199 2.87 27.63 13.11
N THR A 200 4.20 27.59 13.12
CA THR A 200 5.02 26.84 12.15
C THR A 200 4.65 25.36 12.04
N SER A 201 4.43 24.64 13.14
CA SER A 201 4.04 23.21 13.06
C SER A 201 2.64 22.97 12.48
N VAL A 202 1.71 23.93 12.62
CA VAL A 202 0.37 23.84 12.02
C VAL A 202 0.49 24.11 10.52
N GLU A 203 1.20 25.18 10.14
CA GLU A 203 1.41 25.56 8.75
C GLU A 203 2.17 24.50 7.96
N ALA A 204 3.24 23.92 8.52
CA ALA A 204 4.05 22.90 7.87
C ALA A 204 3.24 21.63 7.58
N PHE A 205 2.45 21.17 8.57
CA PHE A 205 1.59 20.01 8.38
C PHE A 205 0.43 20.31 7.41
N TYR A 206 -0.15 21.52 7.45
CA TYR A 206 -1.15 21.95 6.48
C TYR A 206 -0.63 21.93 5.04
N GLY A 207 0.58 22.46 4.79
CA GLY A 207 1.22 22.39 3.47
C GLY A 207 1.39 20.95 2.97
N ARG A 208 1.82 20.04 3.85
CA ARG A 208 1.96 18.61 3.52
C ARG A 208 0.61 17.99 3.12
N VAL A 209 -0.43 18.22 3.91
CA VAL A 209 -1.78 17.68 3.62
C VAL A 209 -2.37 18.30 2.33
N LEU A 210 -2.08 19.57 2.02
CA LEU A 210 -2.54 20.21 0.77
C LEU A 210 -2.01 19.53 -0.50
N VAL A 211 -0.70 19.24 -0.56
CA VAL A 211 -0.09 18.59 -1.74
C VAL A 211 -0.67 17.18 -1.92
N GLU A 212 -0.83 16.45 -0.82
CA GLU A 212 -1.37 15.08 -0.83
C GLU A 212 -2.86 15.02 -1.18
N ALA A 213 -3.59 16.08 -0.88
CA ALA A 213 -4.96 16.28 -1.31
C ALA A 213 -5.06 16.76 -2.78
N ASN A 214 -3.92 16.88 -3.48
CA ASN A 214 -3.82 17.40 -4.85
C ASN A 214 -4.49 18.79 -4.98
N ARG A 215 -4.25 19.67 -3.99
CA ARG A 215 -4.78 21.04 -3.93
C ARG A 215 -3.72 22.05 -4.39
N ASP A 216 -3.11 21.82 -5.54
CA ASP A 216 -1.94 22.57 -6.04
C ASP A 216 -2.12 24.09 -6.01
N ALA A 217 -3.27 24.60 -6.44
CA ALA A 217 -3.54 26.02 -6.42
C ALA A 217 -3.58 26.61 -5.00
N ALA A 218 -4.06 25.85 -4.02
CA ALA A 218 -4.03 26.26 -2.62
C ALA A 218 -2.62 26.13 -2.02
N PHE A 219 -1.87 25.09 -2.42
CA PHE A 219 -0.48 24.91 -1.99
C PHE A 219 0.42 26.06 -2.47
N VAL A 220 0.29 26.47 -3.73
CA VAL A 220 1.05 27.61 -4.28
C VAL A 220 0.74 28.90 -3.53
N ARG A 221 -0.53 29.16 -3.17
CA ARG A 221 -0.88 30.32 -2.33
C ARG A 221 -0.30 30.21 -0.93
N TRP A 222 -0.37 29.02 -0.32
CA TRP A 222 0.18 28.77 1.00
C TRP A 222 1.70 29.04 1.04
N LEU A 223 2.44 28.69 -0.01
CA LEU A 223 3.87 28.99 -0.13
C LEU A 223 4.20 30.49 -0.07
N GLU A 224 3.29 31.36 -0.51
CA GLU A 224 3.45 32.82 -0.43
C GLU A 224 3.19 33.37 0.99
N GLU A 225 2.56 32.58 1.86
CA GLU A 225 2.07 32.97 3.19
C GLU A 225 2.81 32.26 4.34
N VAL A 226 3.86 31.48 4.04
CA VAL A 226 4.56 30.71 5.08
C VAL A 226 5.22 31.61 6.13
N PRO A 227 5.11 31.29 7.43
CA PRO A 227 5.69 32.10 8.51
C PRO A 227 7.21 31.95 8.59
N ASP A 228 7.88 32.94 9.19
CA ASP A 228 9.32 32.87 9.47
C ASP A 228 9.67 31.64 10.33
N GLY A 229 10.74 30.94 9.97
CA GLY A 229 11.24 29.77 10.70
C GLY A 229 10.51 28.46 10.37
N ILE A 230 9.62 28.45 9.37
CA ILE A 230 8.97 27.24 8.84
C ILE A 230 9.99 26.20 8.37
N GLU A 231 11.18 26.62 7.94
CA GLU A 231 12.26 25.77 7.42
C GLU A 231 12.86 24.84 8.48
N ALA A 232 12.57 25.07 9.77
CA ALA A 232 12.92 24.16 10.85
C ALA A 232 11.95 22.97 10.97
N GLN A 233 10.84 22.95 10.23
CA GLN A 233 9.86 21.86 10.24
C GLN A 233 10.12 20.89 9.07
N SER A 234 10.25 19.59 9.37
CA SER A 234 10.46 18.58 8.33
C SER A 234 9.28 18.49 7.35
N ASP A 235 8.04 18.61 7.85
CA ASP A 235 6.81 18.55 7.04
C ASP A 235 6.78 19.60 5.92
N TYR A 236 7.35 20.79 6.16
CA TYR A 236 7.46 21.84 5.14
C TYR A 236 8.33 21.37 3.96
N TRP A 237 9.50 20.82 4.25
CA TRP A 237 10.42 20.34 3.23
C TRP A 237 9.91 19.10 2.50
N VAL A 238 9.18 18.22 3.18
CA VAL A 238 8.48 17.11 2.54
C VAL A 238 7.42 17.65 1.56
N ALA A 239 6.59 18.59 1.98
CA ALA A 239 5.56 19.18 1.14
C ALA A 239 6.14 19.84 -0.12
N VAL A 240 7.18 20.67 0.04
CA VAL A 240 7.91 21.30 -1.07
C VAL A 240 8.52 20.23 -1.98
N GLY A 241 9.17 19.22 -1.40
CA GLY A 241 9.76 18.11 -2.15
C GLY A 241 8.73 17.36 -3.00
N MET A 242 7.55 17.06 -2.44
CA MET A 242 6.44 16.41 -3.15
C MET A 242 5.90 17.26 -4.29
N TRP A 243 5.63 18.53 -4.04
CA TRP A 243 5.13 19.45 -5.08
C TRP A 243 6.13 19.59 -6.23
N LEU A 244 7.43 19.70 -5.93
CA LEU A 244 8.49 19.74 -6.94
C LEU A 244 8.52 18.48 -7.81
N GLN A 245 8.20 17.29 -7.28
CA GLN A 245 8.08 16.07 -8.10
C GLN A 245 6.87 16.12 -9.03
N GLY A 246 5.76 16.67 -8.56
CA GLY A 246 4.55 16.86 -9.37
C GLY A 246 4.77 17.76 -10.60
N ILE A 247 5.76 18.64 -10.55
CA ILE A 247 6.16 19.52 -11.66
C ILE A 247 7.51 19.13 -12.30
N ASP A 248 7.93 17.87 -12.13
CA ASP A 248 9.13 17.28 -12.74
C ASP A 248 10.47 17.99 -12.37
N GLN A 249 10.55 18.61 -11.19
CA GLN A 249 11.76 19.27 -10.66
C GLN A 249 12.54 18.36 -9.69
N ASP A 250 12.86 17.14 -10.12
CA ASP A 250 13.45 16.08 -9.27
C ASP A 250 14.75 16.51 -8.57
N ARG A 251 15.61 17.31 -9.21
CA ARG A 251 16.87 17.77 -8.58
C ARG A 251 16.65 18.69 -7.38
N GLN A 252 15.66 19.58 -7.47
CA GLN A 252 15.29 20.45 -6.35
C GLN A 252 14.50 19.67 -5.30
N SER A 253 13.67 18.72 -5.72
CA SER A 253 12.98 17.79 -4.82
C SER A 253 13.97 17.03 -3.95
N ILE A 254 15.04 16.46 -4.52
CA ILE A 254 16.09 15.76 -3.76
C ILE A 254 16.72 16.68 -2.71
N ALA A 255 16.97 17.96 -3.04
CA ALA A 255 17.51 18.93 -2.08
C ALA A 255 16.53 19.21 -0.92
N ALA A 256 15.25 19.42 -1.23
CA ALA A 256 14.20 19.63 -0.24
C ALA A 256 14.03 18.41 0.67
N LEU A 257 13.94 17.21 0.10
CA LEU A 257 13.80 15.96 0.86
C LEU A 257 15.05 15.67 1.71
N ALA A 258 16.24 16.05 1.25
CA ALA A 258 17.44 15.96 2.08
C ALA A 258 17.36 16.88 3.30
N LYS A 259 16.79 18.09 3.18
CA LYS A 259 16.51 18.97 4.32
C LYS A 259 15.48 18.37 5.29
N ALA A 260 14.43 17.74 4.78
CA ALA A 260 13.49 17.02 5.62
C ALA A 260 14.20 15.93 6.46
N VAL A 261 15.08 15.16 5.83
CA VAL A 261 15.85 14.07 6.48
C VAL A 261 16.94 14.59 7.42
N GLU A 262 17.54 15.75 7.14
CA GLU A 262 18.46 16.42 8.07
C GLU A 262 17.76 16.77 9.40
N ILE A 263 16.51 17.22 9.33
CA ILE A 263 15.69 17.59 10.49
C ILE A 263 15.11 16.35 11.17
N ASP A 264 14.57 15.43 10.38
CA ASP A 264 13.97 14.18 10.84
C ASP A 264 14.56 12.98 10.08
N PRO A 265 15.64 12.37 10.61
CA PRO A 265 16.27 11.19 10.00
C PRO A 265 15.42 9.92 10.12
N SER A 266 14.26 9.98 10.78
CA SER A 266 13.28 8.90 10.84
C SER A 266 12.18 9.02 9.78
N ASP A 267 12.14 10.09 8.98
CA ASP A 267 11.09 10.28 7.97
C ASP A 267 11.26 9.32 6.79
N ARG A 268 10.65 8.15 6.94
CA ARG A 268 10.65 7.07 5.95
C ARG A 268 9.92 7.47 4.66
N ARG A 269 9.01 8.45 4.70
CA ARG A 269 8.31 8.93 3.50
C ARG A 269 9.22 9.83 2.67
N ALA A 270 9.95 10.73 3.31
CA ALA A 270 10.93 11.57 2.63
C ALA A 270 11.97 10.73 1.88
N LEU A 271 12.43 9.62 2.48
CA LEU A 271 13.34 8.67 1.85
C LEU A 271 12.71 7.96 0.63
N ARG A 272 11.45 7.50 0.71
CA ARG A 272 10.72 6.91 -0.44
C ARG A 272 10.60 7.87 -1.60
N LEU A 273 10.17 9.11 -1.31
CA LEU A 273 10.09 10.17 -2.32
C LEU A 273 11.47 10.47 -2.93
N MET A 274 12.53 10.42 -2.14
CA MET A 274 13.88 10.66 -2.65
C MET A 274 14.36 9.53 -3.57
N ILE A 275 14.06 8.27 -3.23
CA ILE A 275 14.34 7.10 -4.09
C ILE A 275 13.64 7.28 -5.44
N ALA A 276 12.38 7.73 -5.44
CA ALA A 276 11.62 8.04 -6.65
C ALA A 276 12.33 9.07 -7.54
N ALA A 277 12.67 10.22 -6.98
CA ALA A 277 13.34 11.30 -7.71
C ALA A 277 14.75 10.91 -8.20
N LEU A 278 15.50 10.14 -7.42
CA LEU A 278 16.82 9.64 -7.81
C LEU A 278 16.71 8.66 -8.98
N SER A 279 15.77 7.72 -8.93
CA SER A 279 15.55 6.72 -9.98
C SER A 279 15.15 7.39 -11.29
N ARG A 280 14.20 8.33 -11.26
CA ARG A 280 13.81 9.11 -12.46
C ARG A 280 14.92 9.97 -13.03
N SER A 281 15.80 10.49 -12.16
CA SER A 281 16.99 11.23 -12.58
C SER A 281 18.13 10.33 -13.09
N GLY A 282 17.92 9.01 -13.20
CA GLY A 282 18.92 8.03 -13.64
C GLY A 282 20.08 7.83 -12.66
N GLN A 283 19.86 8.08 -11.36
CA GLN A 283 20.86 7.98 -10.30
C GLN A 283 20.64 6.72 -9.44
N ASP A 284 20.53 5.57 -10.10
CA ASP A 284 20.11 4.30 -9.49
C ASP A 284 21.02 3.84 -8.35
N GLU A 285 22.34 4.04 -8.44
CA GLU A 285 23.27 3.70 -7.34
C GLU A 285 22.96 4.50 -6.05
N ARG A 286 22.59 5.77 -6.20
CA ARG A 286 22.19 6.61 -5.05
C ARG A 286 20.83 6.19 -4.53
N ALA A 287 19.89 5.87 -5.42
CA ALA A 287 18.57 5.36 -5.04
C ALA A 287 18.71 4.07 -4.20
N ALA A 288 19.51 3.11 -4.67
CA ALA A 288 19.79 1.86 -3.98
C ALA A 288 20.43 2.07 -2.59
N ALA A 289 21.34 3.05 -2.46
CA ALA A 289 21.94 3.38 -1.17
C ALA A 289 20.90 3.90 -0.16
N VAL A 290 19.99 4.78 -0.59
CA VAL A 290 18.88 5.29 0.23
C VAL A 290 17.91 4.15 0.58
N GLN A 291 17.59 3.29 -0.37
CA GLN A 291 16.71 2.13 -0.19
C GLN A 291 17.25 1.14 0.84
N ALA A 292 18.55 0.87 0.84
CA ALA A 292 19.18 0.01 1.85
C ALA A 292 19.05 0.59 3.28
N SER A 293 19.12 1.91 3.42
CA SER A 293 18.89 2.59 4.70
C SER A 293 17.42 2.59 5.10
N LEU A 294 16.52 2.83 4.15
CA LEU A 294 15.08 2.78 4.36
C LEU A 294 14.63 1.39 4.83
N ALA A 295 15.11 0.32 4.19
CA ALA A 295 14.79 -1.06 4.57
C ALA A 295 15.15 -1.36 6.03
N LYS A 296 16.27 -0.82 6.53
CA LYS A 296 16.67 -0.91 7.95
C LYS A 296 15.70 -0.16 8.87
N LEU A 297 15.30 1.05 8.49
CA LEU A 297 14.33 1.84 9.26
C LEU A 297 12.94 1.19 9.29
N ASP A 298 12.49 0.63 8.16
CA ASP A 298 11.23 -0.13 8.11
C ASP A 298 11.29 -1.38 8.99
N ALA A 299 12.43 -2.09 9.02
CA ALA A 299 12.63 -3.23 9.92
C ALA A 299 12.54 -2.82 11.40
N VAL A 300 13.17 -1.69 11.77
CA VAL A 300 13.07 -1.12 13.12
C VAL A 300 11.61 -0.75 13.44
N PHE A 301 10.93 -0.03 12.54
CA PHE A 301 9.55 0.42 12.73
C PHE A 301 8.60 -0.73 13.04
N ARG A 302 8.72 -1.85 12.31
CA ARG A 302 7.86 -3.04 12.49
C ARG A 302 8.04 -3.71 13.86
N LYS A 303 9.28 -3.80 14.35
CA LYS A 303 9.58 -4.52 15.59
C LYS A 303 9.40 -3.67 16.85
N ALA A 304 9.67 -2.35 16.76
CA ALA A 304 9.87 -1.49 17.92
C ALA A 304 8.73 -1.49 18.95
N ALA A 305 7.47 -1.48 18.50
CA ALA A 305 6.32 -1.39 19.41
C ALA A 305 6.17 -2.61 20.33
N GLN A 306 6.59 -3.79 19.89
CA GLN A 306 6.44 -5.07 20.60
C GLN A 306 7.80 -5.72 20.95
N ALA A 307 8.90 -5.00 20.73
CA ALA A 307 10.26 -5.51 20.84
C ALA A 307 10.51 -6.21 22.19
N ASP A 308 11.00 -7.44 22.16
CA ASP A 308 11.55 -8.08 23.34
C ASP A 308 12.99 -7.59 23.64
N ALA A 309 13.71 -8.26 24.54
CA ALA A 309 15.09 -7.88 24.86
C ALA A 309 16.06 -8.07 23.67
N SER A 310 15.84 -9.10 22.84
CA SER A 310 16.65 -9.38 21.65
C SER A 310 16.36 -8.36 20.56
N ASP A 311 15.08 -8.13 20.25
CA ASP A 311 14.66 -7.12 19.28
C ASP A 311 15.17 -5.73 19.67
N ALA A 312 15.07 -5.35 20.94
CA ALA A 312 15.58 -4.07 21.40
C ALA A 312 17.10 -3.93 21.20
N PHE A 313 17.86 -5.01 21.36
CA PHE A 313 19.29 -5.00 21.08
C PHE A 313 19.57 -4.86 19.57
N GLU A 314 18.85 -5.60 18.74
CA GLU A 314 18.95 -5.51 17.27
C GLU A 314 18.62 -4.09 16.77
N ILE A 315 17.53 -3.50 17.28
CA ILE A 315 17.13 -2.12 16.95
C ILE A 315 18.26 -1.15 17.32
N GLY A 316 18.85 -1.31 18.52
CA GLY A 316 20.00 -0.51 18.94
C GLY A 316 21.18 -0.61 17.96
N ALA A 317 21.51 -1.82 17.52
CA ALA A 317 22.59 -2.05 16.56
C ALA A 317 22.31 -1.45 15.18
N VAL A 318 21.06 -1.55 14.71
CA VAL A 318 20.64 -0.94 13.44
C VAL A 318 20.75 0.58 13.50
N LEU A 319 20.22 1.21 14.55
CA LEU A 319 20.28 2.66 14.73
C LEU A 319 21.72 3.17 14.88
N GLU A 320 22.58 2.41 15.56
CA GLU A 320 24.02 2.71 15.64
C GLU A 320 24.68 2.68 14.26
N SER A 321 24.33 1.71 13.41
CA SER A 321 24.82 1.62 12.02
C SER A 321 24.40 2.81 11.13
N LEU A 322 23.31 3.48 11.51
CA LEU A 322 22.75 4.67 10.87
C LEU A 322 23.20 5.98 11.55
N VAL A 323 24.18 5.92 12.46
CA VAL A 323 24.73 7.10 13.18
C VAL A 323 23.66 7.82 14.02
N ARG A 324 22.76 7.05 14.63
CA ARG A 324 21.79 7.51 15.65
C ARG A 324 22.18 6.99 17.05
N PRO A 325 23.35 7.38 17.59
CA PRO A 325 23.95 6.74 18.77
C PRO A 325 23.14 6.92 20.06
N TRP A 326 22.48 8.07 20.23
CA TRP A 326 21.69 8.35 21.43
C TRP A 326 20.45 7.46 21.53
N GLU A 327 19.77 7.26 20.41
CA GLU A 327 18.62 6.36 20.35
C GLU A 327 19.05 4.90 20.48
N ALA A 328 20.16 4.52 19.83
CA ALA A 328 20.76 3.20 19.99
C ALA A 328 21.04 2.88 21.46
N LEU A 329 21.61 3.83 22.22
CA LEU A 329 21.82 3.70 23.67
C LEU A 329 20.51 3.55 24.45
N GLY A 330 19.46 4.26 24.05
CA GLY A 330 18.11 4.08 24.61
C GLY A 330 17.59 2.66 24.42
N TRP A 331 17.70 2.12 23.21
CA TRP A 331 17.29 0.75 22.90
C TRP A 331 18.14 -0.31 23.59
N TYR A 332 19.46 -0.12 23.68
CA TYR A 332 20.32 -1.02 24.46
C TYR A 332 20.00 -1.00 25.96
N LYS A 333 19.60 0.16 26.51
CA LYS A 333 19.12 0.26 27.89
C LYS A 333 17.84 -0.56 28.07
N ILE A 334 16.86 -0.41 27.17
CA ILE A 334 15.62 -1.21 27.18
C ILE A 334 15.93 -2.71 27.09
N ALA A 335 16.84 -3.12 26.20
CA ALA A 335 17.27 -4.51 26.08
C ALA A 335 17.88 -5.04 27.39
N THR A 336 18.68 -4.22 28.07
CA THR A 336 19.31 -4.56 29.36
C THR A 336 18.27 -4.69 30.48
N GLU A 337 17.29 -3.79 30.52
CA GLU A 337 16.21 -3.77 31.53
C GLU A 337 15.19 -4.90 31.33
N ARG A 338 14.91 -5.30 30.08
CA ARG A 338 13.98 -6.40 29.75
C ARG A 338 14.65 -7.78 29.80
N GLY A 339 15.97 -7.84 29.65
CA GLY A 339 16.76 -9.07 29.72
C GLY A 339 17.34 -9.36 31.10
N ALA A 340 18.26 -10.32 31.18
CA ALA A 340 19.05 -10.62 32.39
C ALA A 340 20.31 -9.75 32.50
N GLY A 341 20.23 -8.48 32.08
CA GLY A 341 21.37 -7.56 32.04
C GLY A 341 21.78 -7.09 33.45
N GLY A 342 23.01 -7.36 33.86
CA GLY A 342 23.55 -6.94 35.16
C GLY A 342 24.20 -5.55 35.14
N ALA A 343 24.63 -5.07 36.32
CA ALA A 343 25.30 -3.78 36.50
C ALA A 343 26.49 -3.54 35.53
N ALA A 344 27.25 -4.60 35.20
CA ALA A 344 28.37 -4.53 34.26
C ALA A 344 27.95 -4.12 32.83
N GLN A 345 26.72 -4.44 32.41
CA GLN A 345 26.18 -4.11 31.10
C GLN A 345 25.76 -2.65 31.05
N LEU A 346 25.16 -2.14 32.14
CA LEU A 346 24.87 -0.72 32.33
C LEU A 346 26.15 0.14 32.34
N ASP A 347 27.23 -0.34 32.95
CA ASP A 347 28.51 0.37 32.94
C ASP A 347 29.13 0.46 31.53
N LYS A 348 29.00 -0.59 30.70
CA LYS A 348 29.40 -0.52 29.29
C LYS A 348 28.58 0.53 28.52
N LEU A 349 27.28 0.65 28.79
CA LEU A 349 26.45 1.69 28.16
C LEU A 349 26.87 3.09 28.58
N ARG A 350 27.24 3.29 29.85
CA ARG A 350 27.80 4.58 30.32
C ARG A 350 29.10 4.94 29.61
N GLN A 351 30.00 3.97 29.43
CA GLN A 351 31.25 4.19 28.69
C GLN A 351 31.00 4.57 27.22
N ARG A 352 30.05 3.88 26.57
CA ARG A 352 29.62 4.22 25.20
C ARG A 352 29.03 5.63 25.13
N ALA A 353 28.15 6.00 26.07
CA ALA A 353 27.58 7.33 26.14
C ALA A 353 28.66 8.42 26.25
N GLU A 354 29.70 8.19 27.05
CA GLU A 354 30.80 9.16 27.18
C GLU A 354 31.63 9.27 25.90
N ALA A 355 31.87 8.16 25.19
CA ALA A 355 32.53 8.19 23.89
C ALA A 355 31.73 9.01 22.85
N VAL A 356 30.39 8.88 22.85
CA VAL A 356 29.51 9.70 22.00
C VAL A 356 29.62 11.19 22.34
N ARG A 357 29.64 11.56 23.63
CA ARG A 357 29.83 12.96 24.05
C ARG A 357 31.18 13.52 23.62
N GLN A 358 32.24 12.74 23.73
CA GLN A 358 33.59 13.15 23.30
C GLN A 358 33.61 13.40 21.79
N TRP A 359 32.97 12.54 21.01
CA TRP A 359 32.83 12.72 19.57
C TRP A 359 32.03 13.97 19.20
N GLU A 360 30.90 14.23 19.87
CA GLU A 360 30.08 15.44 19.64
C GLU A 360 30.83 16.72 20.02
N ARG A 361 31.65 16.72 21.09
CA ARG A 361 32.47 17.89 21.48
C ARG A 361 33.60 18.20 20.51
N ALA A 362 34.05 17.20 19.74
CA ALA A 362 35.14 17.35 18.78
C ALA A 362 34.67 17.90 17.41
N SER A 363 33.36 18.05 17.21
CA SER A 363 32.74 18.45 15.95
C SER A 363 31.73 19.57 16.16
N THR A 364 31.45 20.35 15.12
CA THR A 364 30.32 21.29 15.11
C THR A 364 29.00 20.57 14.85
N GLU A 365 27.88 21.16 15.25
CA GLU A 365 26.54 20.61 15.00
C GLU A 365 26.28 20.38 13.51
N GLU A 366 26.66 21.33 12.66
CA GLU A 366 26.55 21.20 11.19
C GLU A 366 27.36 20.01 10.64
N GLN A 367 28.58 19.78 11.15
CA GLN A 367 29.39 18.64 10.75
C GLN A 367 28.75 17.31 11.17
N ILE A 368 28.15 17.25 12.36
CA ILE A 368 27.45 16.07 12.86
C ILE A 368 26.22 15.79 12.00
N VAL A 369 25.38 16.79 11.72
CA VAL A 369 24.17 16.66 10.89
C VAL A 369 24.55 16.21 9.48
N ARG A 370 25.57 16.83 8.86
CA ARG A 370 26.05 16.44 7.53
C ARG A 370 26.60 15.02 7.51
N ALA A 371 27.34 14.60 8.53
CA ALA A 371 27.88 13.24 8.62
C ALA A 371 26.77 12.19 8.77
N ARG A 372 25.76 12.47 9.62
CA ARG A 372 24.57 11.60 9.79
C ARG A 372 23.79 11.48 8.49
N THR A 373 23.47 12.61 7.87
CA THR A 373 22.71 12.66 6.61
C THR A 373 23.45 11.94 5.49
N LYS A 374 24.75 12.19 5.32
CA LYS A 374 25.57 11.49 4.32
C LYS A 374 25.59 9.98 4.54
N LYS A 375 25.63 9.52 5.80
CA LYS A 375 25.62 8.08 6.11
C LYS A 375 24.25 7.46 5.86
N LEU A 376 23.17 8.16 6.17
CA LEU A 376 21.81 7.71 5.93
C LEU A 376 21.48 7.65 4.44
N LEU A 377 21.85 8.69 3.67
CA LEU A 377 21.58 8.76 2.23
C LEU A 377 22.59 7.99 1.38
N GLY A 378 23.79 7.71 1.91
CA GLY A 378 24.90 7.11 1.15
C GLY A 378 25.64 8.08 0.22
N PHE A 379 25.19 9.33 0.10
CA PHE A 379 25.83 10.39 -0.68
C PHE A 379 25.68 11.75 0.00
N ASP A 380 26.43 12.76 -0.48
CA ASP A 380 26.33 14.13 0.02
C ASP A 380 25.30 14.93 -0.81
N PRO A 381 24.21 15.44 -0.20
CA PRO A 381 23.19 16.18 -0.93
C PRO A 381 23.60 17.62 -1.27
N GLY A 382 24.74 18.12 -0.79
CA GLY A 382 25.16 19.52 -1.00
C GLY A 382 25.37 19.96 -2.46
N GLY A 383 25.38 19.01 -3.41
CA GLY A 383 25.44 19.31 -4.86
C GLY A 383 24.09 19.55 -5.53
N TYR A 384 22.97 19.40 -4.80
CA TYR A 384 21.64 19.68 -5.32
C TYR A 384 21.21 21.12 -4.98
N PRO A 385 20.66 21.86 -5.96
CA PRO A 385 20.22 23.23 -5.71
C PRO A 385 18.98 23.22 -4.82
N LEU A 386 19.03 23.93 -3.69
CA LEU A 386 17.82 24.22 -2.93
C LEU A 386 16.85 25.03 -3.81
N PRO A 387 15.53 24.80 -3.67
CA PRO A 387 14.54 25.63 -4.34
C PRO A 387 14.71 27.09 -3.85
N GLN A 388 14.80 28.04 -4.78
CA GLN A 388 14.80 29.47 -4.42
C GLN A 388 13.40 29.88 -3.92
N PRO A 389 13.26 30.97 -3.13
CA PRO A 389 11.96 31.53 -2.80
C PRO A 389 11.14 31.72 -4.09
N LEU A 390 9.93 31.17 -4.12
CA LEU A 390 9.16 30.78 -5.30
C LEU A 390 8.55 31.94 -6.13
N LEU A 391 9.25 33.06 -6.28
CA LEU A 391 8.88 34.14 -7.21
C LEU A 391 9.31 33.87 -8.66
N ALA A 392 9.96 32.74 -8.96
CA ALA A 392 10.50 32.43 -10.28
C ALA A 392 10.06 31.07 -10.88
N ILE A 393 9.00 30.43 -10.35
CA ILE A 393 8.34 29.29 -11.03
C ILE A 393 6.91 29.70 -11.42
N LYS A 394 6.81 30.80 -12.16
CA LYS A 394 5.68 31.04 -13.08
C LYS A 394 6.18 30.68 -14.47
N GLY A 395 5.85 29.49 -14.93
CA GLY A 395 6.21 29.08 -16.28
C GLY A 395 5.80 27.65 -16.57
N ASN A 396 4.76 27.52 -17.39
CA ASN A 396 4.36 26.32 -18.10
C ASN A 396 3.62 25.25 -17.29
N ALA A 397 2.53 25.65 -16.62
CA ALA A 397 1.32 24.84 -16.74
C ALA A 397 0.84 24.99 -18.19
N SER A 398 1.47 24.25 -19.10
CA SER A 398 1.02 24.14 -20.49
C SER A 398 -0.34 23.47 -20.45
N GLU A 399 -1.33 24.19 -20.97
CA GLU A 399 -2.63 23.66 -21.38
C GLU A 399 -2.43 22.27 -21.99
N SER A 400 -3.16 21.30 -21.45
CA SER A 400 -3.37 20.04 -22.14
C SER A 400 -4.04 20.38 -23.47
N VAL A 401 -3.33 20.12 -24.56
CA VAL A 401 -3.94 20.03 -25.87
C VAL A 401 -4.89 18.84 -25.78
N GLN A 402 -6.17 19.10 -25.51
CA GLN A 402 -7.24 18.15 -25.83
C GLN A 402 -7.27 18.01 -27.35
N THR A 403 -6.40 17.17 -27.91
CA THR A 403 -6.72 16.52 -29.16
C THR A 403 -7.94 15.66 -28.86
N GLY A 404 -9.07 15.93 -29.51
CA GLY A 404 -10.31 15.18 -29.33
C GLY A 404 -10.10 13.70 -29.64
N LYS A 405 -9.65 12.92 -28.64
CA LYS A 405 -9.57 11.47 -28.71
C LYS A 405 -10.99 10.92 -28.66
N SER A 406 -11.23 9.88 -29.44
CA SER A 406 -12.52 9.19 -29.44
C SER A 406 -12.74 8.52 -28.07
N PRO A 407 -13.97 8.46 -27.55
CA PRO A 407 -14.22 7.79 -26.28
C PRO A 407 -13.89 6.29 -26.37
N LEU A 408 -13.47 5.70 -25.24
CA LEU A 408 -13.42 4.25 -25.12
C LEU A 408 -14.86 3.73 -24.99
N LEU A 409 -15.23 2.78 -25.85
CA LEU A 409 -16.60 2.26 -25.96
C LEU A 409 -16.62 0.77 -25.71
N PHE A 410 -17.43 0.34 -24.75
CA PHE A 410 -17.64 -1.07 -24.43
C PHE A 410 -19.12 -1.40 -24.45
N ARG A 411 -19.45 -2.56 -25.00
CA ARG A 411 -20.81 -3.09 -25.04
C ARG A 411 -20.89 -4.43 -24.34
N ASP A 412 -21.73 -4.52 -23.31
CA ASP A 412 -22.07 -5.81 -22.71
C ASP A 412 -23.00 -6.60 -23.64
N VAL A 413 -22.52 -7.76 -24.12
CA VAL A 413 -23.24 -8.65 -25.02
C VAL A 413 -23.49 -10.04 -24.42
N ALA A 414 -23.11 -10.30 -23.17
CA ALA A 414 -23.13 -11.65 -22.57
C ALA A 414 -24.43 -12.41 -22.83
N HIS A 415 -25.57 -11.80 -22.49
CA HIS A 415 -26.87 -12.44 -22.63
C HIS A 415 -27.25 -12.73 -24.10
N ALA A 416 -26.90 -11.82 -25.02
CA ALA A 416 -27.14 -11.98 -26.46
C ALA A 416 -26.23 -13.05 -27.05
N SER A 417 -25.01 -13.16 -26.52
CA SER A 417 -23.99 -14.13 -26.89
C SER A 417 -24.17 -15.51 -26.25
N GLY A 418 -25.13 -15.70 -25.34
CA GLY A 418 -25.46 -17.01 -24.76
C GLY A 418 -24.92 -17.25 -23.34
N ILE A 419 -24.12 -16.34 -22.80
CA ILE A 419 -23.67 -16.34 -21.40
C ILE A 419 -24.76 -15.69 -20.54
N ARG A 420 -25.49 -16.49 -19.76
CA ARG A 420 -26.60 -16.03 -18.91
C ARG A 420 -26.43 -16.37 -17.43
N THR A 421 -25.21 -16.76 -17.06
CA THR A 421 -24.90 -17.23 -15.72
C THR A 421 -24.61 -16.07 -14.77
N SER A 422 -24.80 -16.33 -13.49
CA SER A 422 -24.37 -15.48 -12.40
C SER A 422 -23.48 -16.30 -11.49
N PHE A 423 -22.48 -15.65 -10.91
CA PHE A 423 -21.74 -16.23 -9.81
C PHE A 423 -22.62 -16.32 -8.55
N VAL A 424 -22.56 -17.44 -7.85
CA VAL A 424 -23.32 -17.69 -6.64
C VAL A 424 -22.38 -18.02 -5.48
N SER A 425 -22.49 -17.25 -4.40
CA SER A 425 -21.74 -17.45 -3.14
C SER A 425 -22.59 -17.42 -1.87
N ASP A 426 -23.93 -17.36 -2.03
CA ASP A 426 -24.90 -17.09 -0.96
C ASP A 426 -24.74 -15.72 -0.27
N TYR A 427 -24.03 -14.79 -0.91
CA TYR A 427 -23.93 -13.40 -0.45
C TYR A 427 -25.24 -12.65 -0.68
N ASN A 428 -25.97 -12.36 0.40
CA ASN A 428 -27.22 -11.62 0.33
C ASN A 428 -26.98 -10.10 0.40
N VAL A 429 -27.05 -9.44 -0.75
CA VAL A 429 -26.88 -7.97 -0.90
C VAL A 429 -27.95 -7.13 -0.19
N GLN A 430 -28.99 -7.74 0.37
CA GLN A 430 -30.04 -7.08 1.15
C GLN A 430 -29.84 -7.24 2.67
N GLU A 431 -28.96 -8.13 3.10
CA GLU A 431 -28.64 -8.34 4.51
C GLU A 431 -27.37 -7.58 4.89
N VAL A 432 -27.30 -7.15 6.14
CA VAL A 432 -26.11 -6.51 6.71
C VAL A 432 -25.10 -7.55 7.17
N ASP A 433 -25.57 -8.75 7.52
CA ASP A 433 -24.75 -9.82 8.07
C ASP A 433 -24.39 -10.84 7.00
N PHE A 434 -23.11 -11.16 6.86
CA PHE A 434 -22.60 -12.11 5.87
C PHE A 434 -21.39 -12.87 6.43
N TYR A 435 -20.98 -13.98 5.83
CA TYR A 435 -19.69 -14.60 6.11
C TYR A 435 -18.64 -14.09 5.13
N LEU A 436 -17.41 -13.83 5.59
CA LEU A 436 -16.35 -13.21 4.78
C LEU A 436 -16.16 -13.90 3.41
N HIS A 437 -16.19 -15.24 3.38
CA HIS A 437 -16.01 -16.03 2.15
C HIS A 437 -17.06 -15.76 1.07
N GLN A 438 -18.27 -15.35 1.45
CA GLN A 438 -19.35 -15.07 0.51
C GLN A 438 -19.08 -13.81 -0.32
N ALA A 439 -18.29 -12.87 0.22
CA ALA A 439 -18.14 -11.54 -0.36
C ALA A 439 -16.95 -11.40 -1.33
N ASN A 440 -16.11 -12.43 -1.47
CA ASN A 440 -14.86 -12.37 -2.23
C ASN A 440 -15.07 -12.46 -3.75
N GLY A 441 -16.13 -13.12 -4.21
CA GLY A 441 -16.31 -13.40 -5.64
C GLY A 441 -15.76 -14.75 -6.07
N GLY A 442 -15.75 -15.00 -7.37
CA GLY A 442 -15.28 -16.23 -7.99
C GLY A 442 -14.53 -15.98 -9.29
N GLY A 443 -13.64 -16.91 -9.64
CA GLY A 443 -12.70 -16.83 -10.74
C GLY A 443 -13.31 -16.95 -12.13
N LEU A 444 -12.55 -16.43 -13.10
CA LEU A 444 -12.83 -16.48 -14.54
C LEU A 444 -11.57 -16.92 -15.28
N ALA A 445 -11.69 -17.77 -16.29
CA ALA A 445 -10.60 -18.06 -17.21
C ALA A 445 -11.06 -17.90 -18.66
N LEU A 446 -10.21 -17.26 -19.47
CA LEU A 446 -10.28 -17.29 -20.92
C LEU A 446 -9.25 -18.28 -21.44
N LEU A 447 -9.69 -19.25 -22.25
CA LEU A 447 -8.84 -20.34 -22.72
C LEU A 447 -9.38 -20.92 -24.03
N ASP A 448 -8.50 -21.46 -24.87
CA ASP A 448 -8.89 -22.25 -26.04
C ASP A 448 -8.74 -23.75 -25.69
N PHE A 449 -9.78 -24.36 -25.12
CA PHE A 449 -9.65 -25.71 -24.55
C PHE A 449 -9.67 -26.82 -25.60
N ASP A 450 -10.22 -26.55 -26.78
CA ASP A 450 -10.34 -27.53 -27.86
C ASP A 450 -9.42 -27.25 -29.06
N ARG A 451 -8.59 -26.20 -28.97
CA ARG A 451 -7.61 -25.78 -29.97
C ARG A 451 -8.27 -25.38 -31.30
N ASP A 452 -9.46 -24.78 -31.24
CA ASP A 452 -10.15 -24.26 -32.42
C ASP A 452 -9.81 -22.79 -32.76
N GLY A 453 -8.94 -22.17 -31.95
CA GLY A 453 -8.47 -20.81 -32.11
C GLY A 453 -9.45 -19.75 -31.64
N LYS A 454 -10.49 -20.12 -30.87
CA LYS A 454 -11.43 -19.19 -30.23
C LYS A 454 -11.30 -19.28 -28.72
N LEU A 455 -11.62 -18.19 -28.04
CA LEU A 455 -11.55 -18.11 -26.59
C LEU A 455 -12.86 -18.57 -25.97
N ASP A 456 -12.79 -19.64 -25.19
CA ASP A 456 -13.85 -20.15 -24.35
C ASP A 456 -13.84 -19.45 -22.97
N VAL A 457 -14.96 -19.52 -22.27
CA VAL A 457 -15.11 -18.91 -20.94
C VAL A 457 -15.38 -19.98 -19.90
N TYR A 458 -14.54 -20.05 -18.87
CA TYR A 458 -14.76 -20.91 -17.71
C TYR A 458 -15.07 -20.07 -16.47
N VAL A 459 -16.19 -20.38 -15.82
CA VAL A 459 -16.74 -19.63 -14.68
C VAL A 459 -16.73 -20.52 -13.44
N ILE A 460 -16.01 -20.07 -12.42
CA ILE A 460 -15.99 -20.73 -11.11
C ILE A 460 -17.26 -20.39 -10.34
N GLN A 461 -17.83 -21.40 -9.68
CA GLN A 461 -18.99 -21.27 -8.83
C GLN A 461 -18.65 -21.58 -7.37
N SER A 462 -19.48 -21.07 -6.47
CA SER A 462 -19.39 -21.30 -5.02
C SER A 462 -20.79 -21.59 -4.44
N GLY A 463 -21.05 -21.15 -3.21
CA GLY A 463 -22.30 -21.37 -2.49
C GLY A 463 -22.28 -22.68 -1.70
N GLY A 464 -23.31 -22.90 -0.88
CA GLY A 464 -23.34 -24.00 0.08
C GLY A 464 -22.41 -23.75 1.28
N ASP A 465 -22.20 -24.79 2.09
CA ASP A 465 -21.31 -24.73 3.25
C ASP A 465 -19.86 -25.08 2.86
N PRO A 466 -18.88 -24.17 2.98
CA PRO A 466 -17.48 -24.47 2.66
C PRO A 466 -16.84 -25.56 3.54
N ASN A 467 -17.48 -25.95 4.65
CA ASN A 467 -17.05 -27.07 5.48
C ASN A 467 -17.52 -28.44 4.96
N ILE A 468 -18.44 -28.45 3.98
CA ILE A 468 -18.96 -29.67 3.37
C ILE A 468 -18.33 -29.82 1.98
N ALA A 469 -17.60 -30.92 1.78
CA ALA A 469 -16.98 -31.20 0.50
C ALA A 469 -18.03 -31.35 -0.61
N ASN A 470 -17.81 -30.66 -1.72
CA ASN A 470 -18.65 -30.71 -2.92
C ASN A 470 -20.09 -30.19 -2.76
N ASP A 471 -20.32 -29.23 -1.86
CA ASP A 471 -21.65 -28.65 -1.59
C ASP A 471 -22.00 -27.45 -2.49
N SER A 472 -21.04 -26.95 -3.27
CA SER A 472 -21.25 -25.79 -4.15
C SER A 472 -21.94 -26.13 -5.46
N LEU A 473 -22.38 -25.08 -6.16
CA LEU A 473 -22.84 -25.20 -7.54
C LEU A 473 -21.68 -25.67 -8.45
N PRO A 474 -21.99 -26.40 -9.53
CA PRO A 474 -20.95 -26.86 -10.45
C PRO A 474 -20.35 -25.68 -11.22
N ASN A 475 -19.03 -25.68 -11.38
CA ASN A 475 -18.35 -24.78 -12.31
C ASN A 475 -18.89 -24.94 -13.74
N GLU A 476 -18.77 -23.89 -14.55
CA GLU A 476 -19.41 -23.84 -15.88
C GLU A 476 -18.40 -23.49 -16.98
N LEU A 477 -18.33 -24.33 -18.01
CA LEU A 477 -17.56 -24.07 -19.24
C LEU A 477 -18.49 -23.64 -20.37
N TYR A 478 -18.11 -22.58 -21.08
CA TYR A 478 -18.84 -22.02 -22.23
C TYR A 478 -17.94 -22.06 -23.45
N ARG A 479 -18.28 -22.92 -24.41
CA ARG A 479 -17.56 -23.04 -25.67
C ARG A 479 -17.99 -21.98 -26.66
N GLN A 480 -17.05 -21.30 -27.31
CA GLN A 480 -17.32 -20.38 -28.39
C GLN A 480 -17.57 -21.15 -29.71
N THR A 481 -18.73 -20.96 -30.32
CA THR A 481 -19.16 -21.71 -31.52
C THR A 481 -19.02 -20.89 -32.80
N GLU A 482 -19.43 -19.62 -32.74
CA GLU A 482 -19.30 -18.60 -33.80
C GLU A 482 -18.61 -17.35 -33.22
N SER A 483 -18.37 -16.33 -34.05
CA SER A 483 -17.86 -15.03 -33.55
C SER A 483 -18.80 -14.52 -32.44
N VAL A 484 -18.26 -14.45 -31.22
CA VAL A 484 -18.93 -14.09 -29.96
C VAL A 484 -20.27 -14.78 -29.68
N SER A 485 -20.42 -16.07 -30.02
CA SER A 485 -21.57 -16.91 -29.61
C SER A 485 -21.13 -18.12 -28.79
N PHE A 486 -21.67 -18.27 -27.59
CA PHE A 486 -21.26 -19.23 -26.58
C PHE A 486 -22.35 -20.25 -26.28
N MET A 487 -21.94 -21.51 -26.20
CA MET A 487 -22.77 -22.61 -25.75
C MET A 487 -22.21 -23.18 -24.46
N ARG A 488 -23.04 -23.28 -23.43
CA ARG A 488 -22.66 -23.99 -22.20
C ARG A 488 -22.36 -25.46 -22.53
N VAL A 489 -21.18 -25.91 -22.16
CA VAL A 489 -20.80 -27.33 -22.19
C VAL A 489 -21.46 -28.01 -21.01
N ASP A 490 -22.14 -29.13 -21.25
CA ASP A 490 -22.75 -29.91 -20.19
C ASP A 490 -21.70 -30.70 -19.37
N GLY A 491 -22.12 -31.48 -18.39
CA GLY A 491 -21.21 -32.26 -17.55
C GLY A 491 -20.37 -33.32 -18.28
N SER A 492 -20.54 -33.51 -19.60
CA SER A 492 -19.75 -34.47 -20.38
C SER A 492 -18.26 -34.11 -20.45
N ALA A 493 -17.91 -32.82 -20.35
CA ALA A 493 -16.52 -32.36 -20.29
C ALA A 493 -15.83 -32.69 -18.95
N ARG A 494 -16.58 -33.01 -17.88
CA ARG A 494 -16.03 -33.38 -16.56
C ARG A 494 -15.14 -32.32 -15.90
N CYS A 495 -15.44 -31.05 -16.16
CA CYS A 495 -14.84 -29.90 -15.49
C CYS A 495 -15.81 -29.22 -14.52
N ASP A 496 -16.92 -29.86 -14.17
CA ASP A 496 -18.02 -29.32 -13.36
C ASP A 496 -17.82 -29.54 -11.85
N GLY A 497 -16.59 -29.30 -11.38
CA GLY A 497 -16.21 -29.41 -9.96
C GLY A 497 -17.16 -28.63 -9.04
N ARG A 498 -17.34 -29.13 -7.81
CA ARG A 498 -18.33 -28.61 -6.83
C ARG A 498 -17.70 -28.15 -5.51
N GLY A 499 -16.37 -28.00 -5.48
CA GLY A 499 -15.71 -27.37 -4.34
C GLY A 499 -16.18 -25.92 -4.17
N TYR A 500 -15.98 -25.35 -2.99
CA TYR A 500 -16.23 -23.92 -2.79
C TYR A 500 -15.17 -23.11 -3.53
N GLY A 501 -15.42 -22.83 -4.80
CA GLY A 501 -14.47 -22.21 -5.70
C GLY A 501 -14.11 -20.79 -5.32
N GLN A 502 -12.87 -20.39 -5.60
CA GLN A 502 -12.38 -19.02 -5.44
C GLN A 502 -11.75 -18.54 -6.74
N GLY A 503 -10.62 -19.12 -7.15
CA GLY A 503 -9.88 -18.73 -8.35
C GLY A 503 -9.62 -19.88 -9.31
N VAL A 504 -9.14 -19.56 -10.50
CA VAL A 504 -8.76 -20.53 -11.53
C VAL A 504 -7.48 -20.12 -12.23
N CYS A 505 -6.66 -21.12 -12.57
CA CYS A 505 -5.53 -21.00 -13.47
C CYS A 505 -5.73 -21.94 -14.67
N ALA A 506 -5.60 -21.41 -15.88
CA ALA A 506 -5.56 -22.17 -17.12
C ALA A 506 -4.11 -22.22 -17.64
N ALA A 507 -3.50 -23.42 -17.68
CA ALA A 507 -2.11 -23.62 -18.05
C ALA A 507 -1.84 -25.06 -18.50
N ASP A 508 -0.85 -25.31 -19.36
CA ASP A 508 -0.41 -26.65 -19.78
C ASP A 508 0.62 -27.23 -18.77
N VAL A 509 0.14 -27.80 -17.65
CA VAL A 509 1.03 -28.27 -16.57
C VAL A 509 1.75 -29.57 -16.86
N ASN A 510 1.27 -30.34 -17.83
CA ASN A 510 1.87 -31.62 -18.23
C ASN A 510 2.70 -31.52 -19.52
N GLN A 511 2.68 -30.34 -20.17
CA GLN A 511 3.41 -29.98 -21.37
C GLN A 511 2.99 -30.78 -22.62
N ASP A 512 1.73 -31.19 -22.73
CA ASP A 512 1.20 -32.00 -23.84
C ASP A 512 0.58 -31.18 -24.99
N GLY A 513 0.43 -29.88 -24.81
CA GLY A 513 -0.16 -28.98 -25.80
C GLY A 513 -1.63 -28.73 -25.63
N PHE A 514 -2.28 -29.20 -24.57
CA PHE A 514 -3.65 -28.84 -24.22
C PHE A 514 -3.69 -28.08 -22.91
N VAL A 515 -4.50 -27.03 -22.86
CA VAL A 515 -4.64 -26.21 -21.64
C VAL A 515 -5.39 -27.00 -20.57
N ASP A 516 -4.79 -27.13 -19.39
CA ASP A 516 -5.37 -27.75 -18.21
C ASP A 516 -6.04 -26.71 -17.31
N LEU A 517 -6.87 -27.17 -16.36
CA LEU A 517 -7.54 -26.30 -15.39
C LEU A 517 -7.13 -26.64 -13.96
N LEU A 518 -6.68 -25.62 -13.23
CA LEU A 518 -6.39 -25.69 -11.80
C LEU A 518 -7.37 -24.79 -11.04
N VAL A 519 -8.14 -25.38 -10.12
CA VAL A 519 -9.20 -24.67 -9.39
C VAL A 519 -8.80 -24.50 -7.94
N ALA A 520 -8.74 -23.23 -7.50
CA ALA A 520 -8.53 -22.85 -6.12
C ALA A 520 -9.86 -22.94 -5.36
N ASN A 521 -9.86 -23.63 -4.23
CA ASN A 521 -11.04 -23.81 -3.40
C ASN A 521 -10.77 -23.39 -1.95
N ILE A 522 -11.84 -23.09 -1.22
CA ILE A 522 -11.86 -23.28 0.22
C ILE A 522 -11.92 -24.78 0.47
N GLY A 523 -10.82 -25.34 0.97
CA GLY A 523 -10.64 -26.77 1.11
C GLY A 523 -9.61 -27.29 0.13
N ARG A 524 -9.95 -28.37 -0.58
CA ARG A 524 -9.03 -29.05 -1.49
C ARG A 524 -9.09 -28.43 -2.89
N ASN A 525 -7.96 -27.99 -3.41
CA ASN A 525 -7.82 -27.53 -4.80
C ASN A 525 -7.99 -28.70 -5.79
N GLN A 526 -8.26 -28.40 -7.06
CA GLN A 526 -8.43 -29.42 -8.11
C GLN A 526 -7.44 -29.20 -9.26
N VAL A 527 -6.95 -30.31 -9.83
CA VAL A 527 -6.16 -30.33 -11.08
C VAL A 527 -6.88 -31.20 -12.09
N LEU A 528 -7.29 -30.58 -13.19
CA LEU A 528 -8.07 -31.17 -14.26
C LEU A 528 -7.25 -31.16 -15.54
N ILE A 529 -6.78 -32.34 -15.96
CA ILE A 529 -5.95 -32.46 -17.17
C ILE A 529 -6.84 -32.62 -18.39
N ASN A 530 -6.69 -31.74 -19.37
CA ASN A 530 -7.37 -31.82 -20.65
C ASN A 530 -6.85 -33.04 -21.43
N GLN A 531 -7.76 -33.86 -21.94
CA GLN A 531 -7.38 -35.08 -22.67
C GLN A 531 -7.28 -34.86 -24.19
N GLY A 532 -7.51 -33.64 -24.67
CA GLY A 532 -7.50 -33.28 -26.10
C GLY A 532 -8.69 -33.84 -26.89
N ASP A 533 -9.67 -34.44 -26.22
CA ASP A 533 -10.90 -34.99 -26.80
C ASP A 533 -12.16 -34.22 -26.37
N GLY A 534 -11.97 -33.04 -25.76
CA GLY A 534 -13.03 -32.22 -25.18
C GLY A 534 -13.43 -32.63 -23.76
N THR A 535 -12.72 -33.58 -23.14
CA THR A 535 -12.93 -33.97 -21.73
C THR A 535 -11.72 -33.68 -20.85
N PHE A 536 -12.00 -33.47 -19.56
CA PHE A 536 -11.00 -33.31 -18.53
C PHE A 536 -10.94 -34.55 -17.62
N ARG A 537 -9.74 -34.85 -17.11
CA ARG A 537 -9.50 -35.88 -16.11
C ARG A 537 -9.03 -35.24 -14.81
N ASP A 538 -9.78 -35.42 -13.73
CA ASP A 538 -9.34 -35.05 -12.39
C ASP A 538 -8.19 -35.96 -11.94
N VAL A 539 -7.00 -35.38 -11.80
CA VAL A 539 -5.78 -36.06 -11.34
C VAL A 539 -5.35 -35.60 -9.95
N THR A 540 -6.14 -34.79 -9.27
CA THR A 540 -5.83 -34.11 -8.01
C THR A 540 -5.19 -35.06 -6.99
N SER A 541 -5.75 -36.26 -6.80
CA SER A 541 -5.26 -37.24 -5.82
C SER A 541 -3.87 -37.81 -6.09
N THR A 542 -3.38 -37.67 -7.32
CA THR A 542 -2.07 -38.19 -7.75
C THR A 542 -1.04 -37.11 -8.01
N HIS A 543 -1.48 -35.86 -8.22
CA HIS A 543 -0.62 -34.73 -8.58
C HIS A 543 -0.48 -33.71 -7.45
N LEU A 544 -1.46 -33.57 -6.56
CA LEU A 544 -1.40 -32.69 -5.38
C LEU A 544 -1.56 -33.47 -4.07
N PRO A 545 -0.75 -33.16 -3.04
CA PRO A 545 -0.97 -33.69 -1.70
C PRO A 545 -2.36 -33.38 -1.14
N ALA A 546 -2.86 -34.25 -0.26
CA ALA A 546 -4.18 -34.13 0.33
C ALA A 546 -4.19 -33.11 1.49
N GLU A 547 -4.00 -31.83 1.16
CA GLU A 547 -4.02 -30.72 2.10
C GLU A 547 -5.13 -29.73 1.74
N SER A 548 -5.73 -29.13 2.77
CA SER A 548 -6.83 -28.17 2.62
C SER A 548 -6.47 -26.83 3.26
N LYS A 549 -6.65 -25.76 2.50
CA LYS A 549 -6.51 -24.36 2.93
C LYS A 549 -7.59 -23.52 2.26
N TRP A 550 -7.74 -22.27 2.67
CA TRP A 550 -8.46 -21.30 1.86
C TRP A 550 -7.51 -20.75 0.80
N THR A 551 -7.53 -21.34 -0.39
CA THR A 551 -6.74 -20.87 -1.53
C THR A 551 -7.56 -19.82 -2.29
N SER A 552 -7.03 -18.61 -2.43
CA SER A 552 -7.69 -17.52 -3.15
C SER A 552 -7.29 -17.53 -4.63
N VAL A 553 -5.99 -17.66 -4.91
CA VAL A 553 -5.41 -17.58 -6.26
C VAL A 553 -4.43 -18.73 -6.48
N ILE A 554 -4.38 -19.22 -7.72
CA ILE A 554 -3.39 -20.20 -8.19
C ILE A 554 -2.72 -19.60 -9.42
N GLY A 555 -1.41 -19.84 -9.57
CA GLY A 555 -0.67 -19.50 -10.78
C GLY A 555 0.39 -20.55 -11.08
N VAL A 556 0.79 -20.60 -12.34
CA VAL A 556 1.73 -21.58 -12.89
C VAL A 556 2.83 -20.85 -13.66
N GLY A 557 4.07 -21.31 -13.52
CA GLY A 557 5.22 -20.86 -14.30
C GLY A 557 6.52 -21.47 -13.78
N ASP A 558 7.55 -21.57 -14.61
CA ASP A 558 8.87 -22.10 -14.21
C ASP A 558 9.57 -21.16 -13.21
N LEU A 559 9.64 -21.54 -11.93
CA LEU A 559 10.17 -20.67 -10.86
C LEU A 559 11.68 -20.83 -10.66
N ASP A 560 12.25 -21.98 -11.01
CA ASP A 560 13.68 -22.26 -10.76
C ASP A 560 14.54 -22.36 -12.02
N GLY A 561 13.93 -22.19 -13.19
CA GLY A 561 14.61 -22.11 -14.48
C GLY A 561 14.90 -23.49 -15.09
N ASP A 562 14.26 -24.56 -14.61
CA ASP A 562 14.45 -25.91 -15.15
C ASP A 562 13.57 -26.25 -16.37
N GLN A 563 12.80 -25.26 -16.83
CA GLN A 563 11.91 -25.29 -17.98
C GLN A 563 10.66 -26.16 -17.80
N ILE A 564 10.28 -26.45 -16.56
CA ILE A 564 9.04 -27.12 -16.21
C ILE A 564 8.16 -26.15 -15.39
N PRO A 565 6.87 -25.98 -15.72
CA PRO A 565 5.98 -25.13 -14.94
C PRO A 565 5.82 -25.62 -13.51
N ASP A 566 6.13 -24.75 -12.55
CA ASP A 566 5.86 -24.96 -11.14
C ASP A 566 4.52 -24.31 -10.74
N LEU A 567 4.00 -24.67 -9.57
CA LEU A 567 2.70 -24.22 -9.09
C LEU A 567 2.83 -23.36 -7.82
N VAL A 568 2.15 -22.23 -7.82
CA VAL A 568 1.99 -21.36 -6.65
C VAL A 568 0.52 -21.35 -6.21
N GLU A 569 0.28 -21.64 -4.95
CA GLU A 569 -1.03 -21.50 -4.30
C GLU A 569 -0.97 -20.38 -3.27
N VAL A 570 -1.69 -19.30 -3.56
CA VAL A 570 -1.81 -18.15 -2.66
C VAL A 570 -2.97 -18.38 -1.71
N ASN A 571 -2.69 -18.31 -0.41
CA ASN A 571 -3.65 -18.67 0.64
C ASN A 571 -4.06 -17.45 1.48
N TYR A 572 -5.33 -17.42 1.85
CA TYR A 572 -5.94 -16.24 2.49
C TYR A 572 -6.05 -16.37 4.01
N VAL A 573 -6.80 -17.37 4.50
CA VAL A 573 -7.08 -17.56 5.93
C VAL A 573 -6.97 -19.03 6.33
N ASP A 574 -6.33 -19.30 7.46
CA ASP A 574 -6.16 -20.63 8.04
C ASP A 574 -6.82 -20.71 9.42
N ASP A 575 -8.06 -20.23 9.53
CA ASP A 575 -8.82 -20.20 10.78
C ASP A 575 -10.27 -20.68 10.57
N PRO A 576 -10.68 -21.82 11.16
CA PRO A 576 -12.06 -22.30 11.06
C PRO A 576 -13.12 -21.31 11.57
N ALA A 577 -12.75 -20.37 12.46
CA ALA A 577 -13.68 -19.37 12.98
C ALA A 577 -14.27 -18.48 11.87
N VAL A 578 -13.59 -18.33 10.74
CA VAL A 578 -14.04 -17.51 9.61
C VAL A 578 -15.32 -18.06 8.95
N PHE A 579 -15.58 -19.36 9.09
CA PHE A 579 -16.79 -20.01 8.57
C PHE A 579 -17.93 -20.06 9.59
N MET A 580 -17.66 -19.72 10.86
CA MET A 580 -18.65 -19.77 11.94
C MET A 580 -19.13 -18.39 12.38
N ARG A 581 -18.35 -17.34 12.10
CA ARG A 581 -18.62 -15.97 12.51
C ARG A 581 -19.13 -15.15 11.32
N LYS A 582 -20.38 -14.67 11.41
CA LYS A 582 -20.86 -13.63 10.51
C LYS A 582 -20.20 -12.29 10.83
N CYS A 583 -19.79 -11.59 9.79
CA CYS A 583 -19.57 -10.17 9.79
C CYS A 583 -20.88 -9.49 10.15
N LYS A 584 -20.86 -8.62 11.16
CA LYS A 584 -21.97 -7.73 11.51
C LYS A 584 -21.60 -6.34 11.03
N GLY A 585 -22.58 -5.50 10.68
CA GLY A 585 -22.41 -4.17 10.05
C GLY A 585 -21.58 -3.10 10.78
N GLU A 586 -20.61 -3.45 11.60
CA GLU A 586 -19.63 -2.57 12.23
C GLU A 586 -18.23 -2.82 11.62
N LEU A 587 -17.51 -1.75 11.26
CA LEU A 587 -16.21 -1.76 10.55
C LEU A 587 -15.14 -2.69 11.18
N ILE A 588 -15.22 -2.91 12.50
CA ILE A 588 -14.15 -3.56 13.28
C ILE A 588 -14.43 -5.06 13.48
N ALA A 589 -15.67 -5.51 13.24
CA ALA A 589 -16.07 -6.85 13.66
C ALA A 589 -15.68 -7.97 12.68
N CYS A 590 -15.17 -7.68 11.48
CA CYS A 590 -14.89 -8.71 10.47
C CYS A 590 -13.77 -8.40 9.48
N VAL A 591 -12.72 -7.72 9.93
CA VAL A 591 -11.52 -7.55 9.10
C VAL A 591 -10.72 -8.86 9.03
N PRO A 592 -10.08 -9.21 7.89
CA PRO A 592 -9.30 -10.45 7.74
C PRO A 592 -8.26 -10.64 8.85
N GLN A 593 -7.69 -9.52 9.32
CA GLN A 593 -6.70 -9.46 10.40
C GLN A 593 -7.23 -9.93 11.77
N SER A 594 -8.53 -10.20 11.89
CA SER A 594 -9.15 -10.84 13.06
C SER A 594 -9.03 -12.36 13.06
N PHE A 595 -8.55 -12.97 11.97
CA PHE A 595 -8.40 -14.41 11.79
C PHE A 595 -6.93 -14.78 11.65
N ARG A 596 -6.59 -16.07 11.82
CA ARG A 596 -5.22 -16.53 11.57
C ARG A 596 -4.90 -16.50 10.06
N PRO A 597 -3.83 -15.83 9.62
CA PRO A 597 -3.42 -15.81 8.21
C PRO A 597 -2.90 -17.18 7.75
N ALA A 598 -2.90 -17.41 6.44
CA ALA A 598 -2.41 -18.64 5.83
C ALA A 598 -1.06 -18.44 5.12
N ALA A 599 -0.22 -19.48 5.10
CA ALA A 599 1.03 -19.46 4.34
C ALA A 599 0.77 -19.88 2.89
N ASP A 600 1.38 -19.17 1.94
CA ASP A 600 1.40 -19.56 0.53
C ASP A 600 2.19 -20.86 0.34
N ARG A 601 1.89 -21.61 -0.72
CA ARG A 601 2.55 -22.89 -1.01
C ARG A 601 3.16 -22.87 -2.39
N PHE A 602 4.43 -23.24 -2.46
CA PHE A 602 5.22 -23.32 -3.68
C PHE A 602 5.53 -24.79 -3.96
N TRP A 603 5.20 -25.23 -5.16
CA TRP A 603 5.30 -26.62 -5.56
C TRP A 603 6.14 -26.77 -6.80
N LYS A 604 7.19 -27.59 -6.69
CA LYS A 604 8.00 -27.99 -7.83
C LYS A 604 7.31 -29.12 -8.60
N ALA A 605 7.17 -28.96 -9.91
CA ALA A 605 6.63 -30.01 -10.77
C ALA A 605 7.71 -31.03 -11.19
N ASP A 606 7.26 -32.18 -11.65
CA ASP A 606 8.08 -33.08 -12.47
C ASP A 606 7.58 -33.09 -13.91
N ALA A 607 8.33 -33.71 -14.83
CA ALA A 607 7.99 -33.76 -16.26
C ALA A 607 6.65 -34.47 -16.60
N ARG A 608 5.87 -34.91 -15.61
CA ARG A 608 4.51 -35.44 -15.78
C ARG A 608 3.46 -34.52 -15.14
N GLY A 609 3.83 -33.33 -14.68
CA GLY A 609 2.97 -32.38 -13.97
C GLY A 609 2.68 -32.75 -12.51
N ARG A 610 3.44 -33.67 -11.88
CA ARG A 610 3.22 -34.02 -10.47
C ARG A 610 3.96 -33.06 -9.55
N PHE A 611 3.24 -32.50 -8.58
CA PHE A 611 3.75 -31.46 -7.71
C PHE A 611 4.33 -32.02 -6.40
N ARG A 612 5.45 -31.44 -5.96
CA ARG A 612 6.07 -31.70 -4.66
C ARG A 612 6.45 -30.38 -4.01
N GLN A 613 6.29 -30.29 -2.70
CA GLN A 613 6.57 -29.06 -1.98
C GLN A 613 8.04 -28.66 -2.15
N MET A 614 8.30 -27.39 -2.46
CA MET A 614 9.66 -26.86 -2.55
C MET A 614 10.31 -26.85 -1.15
N ALA A 615 11.48 -27.49 -1.03
CA ALA A 615 12.13 -27.75 0.25
C ALA A 615 12.99 -26.59 0.80
N SER A 616 13.30 -25.58 -0.03
CA SER A 616 14.25 -24.51 0.29
C SER A 616 13.63 -23.15 -0.02
N LEU A 617 13.02 -22.54 1.00
CA LEU A 617 12.59 -21.14 0.99
C LEU A 617 13.41 -20.43 2.07
N VAL A 618 14.03 -19.28 1.74
CA VAL A 618 14.91 -18.55 2.68
C VAL A 618 14.34 -17.17 2.97
N GLY A 619 14.25 -16.85 4.26
CA GLY A 619 13.55 -15.71 4.84
C GLY A 619 12.99 -16.13 6.21
N ASP A 620 12.31 -15.24 6.93
CA ASP A 620 11.43 -15.68 8.03
C ASP A 620 10.40 -16.64 7.40
N ALA A 621 10.59 -17.95 7.58
CA ALA A 621 9.92 -19.04 6.85
C ALA A 621 8.47 -18.71 6.46
N VAL A 622 8.14 -18.77 5.15
CA VAL A 622 6.87 -18.33 4.52
C VAL A 622 5.93 -17.68 5.53
N ARG A 623 6.14 -16.38 5.78
CA ARG A 623 5.32 -15.67 6.75
C ARG A 623 3.86 -15.78 6.32
N PRO A 624 2.98 -16.42 7.12
CA PRO A 624 1.58 -16.47 6.80
C PRO A 624 1.03 -15.05 6.64
N SER A 625 0.26 -14.82 5.58
CA SER A 625 -0.36 -13.53 5.27
C SER A 625 -1.79 -13.71 4.72
N TYR A 626 -2.33 -12.68 4.09
CA TYR A 626 -3.69 -12.64 3.54
C TYR A 626 -3.64 -12.51 2.02
N GLY A 627 -3.05 -13.49 1.35
CA GLY A 627 -2.77 -13.44 -0.08
C GLY A 627 -4.04 -13.42 -0.94
N PHE A 628 -4.09 -12.51 -1.91
CA PHE A 628 -5.32 -12.22 -2.66
C PHE A 628 -5.12 -11.86 -4.14
N GLY A 629 -3.88 -11.58 -4.56
CA GLY A 629 -3.52 -11.41 -5.97
C GLY A 629 -2.16 -12.04 -6.25
N LEU A 630 -1.95 -12.49 -7.49
CA LEU A 630 -0.72 -13.16 -7.93
C LEU A 630 -0.29 -12.68 -9.32
N VAL A 631 1.01 -12.45 -9.51
CA VAL A 631 1.69 -12.34 -10.82
C VAL A 631 3.02 -13.08 -10.76
N ILE A 632 3.29 -13.90 -11.77
CA ILE A 632 4.51 -14.68 -12.00
C ILE A 632 5.10 -14.22 -13.34
N ALA A 633 6.33 -13.73 -13.35
CA ALA A 633 6.97 -13.23 -14.57
C ALA A 633 8.50 -13.13 -14.43
N ASP A 634 9.19 -12.87 -15.55
CA ASP A 634 10.58 -12.45 -15.57
C ASP A 634 10.68 -10.94 -15.23
N PHE A 635 10.94 -10.64 -13.95
CA PHE A 635 11.09 -9.26 -13.48
C PHE A 635 12.53 -8.76 -13.56
N ASP A 636 13.53 -9.65 -13.65
CA ASP A 636 14.93 -9.29 -13.46
C ASP A 636 15.89 -9.68 -14.60
N GLY A 637 15.37 -10.33 -15.63
CA GLY A 637 16.07 -10.77 -16.83
C GLY A 637 16.90 -12.03 -16.68
N ARG A 638 16.69 -12.83 -15.64
CA ARG A 638 17.42 -14.08 -15.39
C ARG A 638 16.51 -15.30 -15.59
N PRO A 639 17.09 -16.49 -15.87
CA PRO A 639 16.30 -17.71 -15.97
C PRO A 639 15.53 -18.03 -14.67
N GLY A 640 14.28 -18.48 -14.82
CA GLY A 640 13.32 -18.66 -13.74
C GLY A 640 12.45 -17.42 -13.54
N ASN A 641 11.25 -17.59 -13.00
CA ASN A 641 10.29 -16.51 -12.79
C ASN A 641 10.26 -16.06 -11.33
N GLU A 642 10.04 -14.76 -11.13
CA GLU A 642 9.72 -14.19 -9.83
C GLU A 642 8.21 -14.21 -9.57
N VAL A 643 7.84 -14.21 -8.29
CA VAL A 643 6.45 -14.26 -7.84
C VAL A 643 6.13 -13.04 -7.00
N PHE A 644 5.17 -12.24 -7.43
CA PHE A 644 4.62 -11.14 -6.65
C PHE A 644 3.24 -11.52 -6.11
N VAL A 645 3.04 -11.31 -4.80
CA VAL A 645 1.78 -11.59 -4.09
C VAL A 645 1.27 -10.31 -3.42
N GLY A 646 0.05 -9.91 -3.79
CA GLY A 646 -0.71 -8.85 -3.14
C GLY A 646 -1.43 -9.37 -1.90
N ASN A 647 -1.27 -8.70 -0.76
CA ASN A 647 -1.86 -9.10 0.52
C ASN A 647 -2.93 -8.12 1.02
N ASP A 648 -4.05 -8.64 1.51
CA ASP A 648 -5.14 -7.87 2.11
C ASP A 648 -4.74 -7.39 3.53
N GLY A 649 -4.22 -6.16 3.61
CA GLY A 649 -4.00 -5.40 4.84
C GLY A 649 -2.74 -5.82 5.57
N ASP A 650 -1.82 -6.48 4.87
CA ASP A 650 -0.47 -6.84 5.32
C ASP A 650 0.54 -6.49 4.21
N LEU A 651 1.83 -6.69 4.47
CA LEU A 651 2.90 -6.40 3.52
C LEU A 651 2.80 -7.32 2.30
N ASN A 652 2.91 -6.76 1.10
CA ASN A 652 3.06 -7.57 -0.12
C ASN A 652 4.36 -8.38 -0.08
N GLN A 653 4.39 -9.48 -0.83
CA GLN A 653 5.55 -10.37 -0.93
C GLN A 653 6.07 -10.41 -2.36
N TYR A 654 7.38 -10.56 -2.50
CA TYR A 654 8.06 -10.66 -3.79
C TYR A 654 9.16 -11.71 -3.67
N TRP A 655 8.93 -12.87 -4.25
CA TRP A 655 9.80 -14.04 -4.16
C TRP A 655 10.67 -14.15 -5.39
N ARG A 656 11.97 -14.34 -5.16
CA ARG A 656 12.98 -14.38 -6.21
C ARG A 656 13.89 -15.58 -6.09
N GLY A 657 14.11 -16.27 -7.20
CA GLY A 657 15.04 -17.39 -7.31
C GLY A 657 16.51 -16.98 -7.26
N GLY A 658 17.36 -17.90 -6.82
CA GLY A 658 18.81 -17.74 -6.95
C GLY A 658 19.31 -18.15 -8.33
N LEU A 659 20.62 -18.01 -8.58
CA LEU A 659 21.26 -18.25 -9.88
C LEU A 659 21.37 -19.74 -10.29
N SER A 660 20.71 -20.65 -9.57
CA SER A 660 20.77 -22.09 -9.78
C SER A 660 19.39 -22.67 -9.55
N THR A 661 19.01 -23.70 -10.31
CA THR A 661 17.74 -24.44 -10.17
C THR A 661 17.55 -25.07 -8.78
N SER A 662 18.63 -25.18 -8.00
CA SER A 662 18.59 -25.67 -6.61
C SER A 662 18.58 -24.55 -5.56
N ALA A 663 18.63 -23.29 -5.99
CA ALA A 663 18.70 -22.17 -5.08
C ALA A 663 17.32 -21.89 -4.47
N PRO A 664 17.24 -21.49 -3.20
CA PRO A 664 15.97 -21.18 -2.58
C PRO A 664 15.33 -19.92 -3.19
N LEU A 665 14.00 -19.88 -3.20
CA LEU A 665 13.28 -18.62 -3.36
C LEU A 665 13.48 -17.77 -2.09
N VAL A 666 13.70 -16.47 -2.30
CA VAL A 666 13.94 -15.49 -1.24
C VAL A 666 12.89 -14.38 -1.32
N GLU A 667 12.23 -14.08 -0.20
CA GLU A 667 11.31 -12.95 -0.08
C GLU A 667 12.10 -11.64 -0.02
N MET A 668 11.79 -10.70 -0.92
CA MET A 668 12.58 -9.50 -1.18
C MET A 668 11.73 -8.22 -1.33
N ALA A 669 10.42 -8.23 -1.06
CA ALA A 669 9.54 -7.08 -1.34
C ALA A 669 9.96 -5.82 -0.59
N GLY A 670 10.41 -5.95 0.66
CA GLY A 670 10.85 -4.82 1.47
C GLY A 670 12.09 -4.12 0.91
N ILE A 671 13.04 -4.90 0.37
CA ILE A 671 14.26 -4.36 -0.24
C ILE A 671 14.01 -3.91 -1.67
N SER A 672 13.09 -4.55 -2.39
CA SER A 672 12.76 -4.22 -3.78
C SER A 672 11.83 -3.02 -3.90
N GLY A 673 11.17 -2.60 -2.81
CA GLY A 673 10.24 -1.45 -2.82
C GLY A 673 8.78 -1.82 -3.13
N LEU A 674 8.45 -3.12 -3.12
CA LEU A 674 7.12 -3.65 -3.45
C LEU A 674 6.24 -3.93 -2.22
N ALA A 675 6.81 -3.97 -1.01
CA ALA A 675 6.08 -4.36 0.20
C ALA A 675 4.97 -3.38 0.60
N VAL A 676 5.15 -2.09 0.32
CA VAL A 676 4.24 -0.99 0.69
C VAL A 676 4.34 0.14 -0.34
N GLY A 677 3.26 0.89 -0.54
CA GLY A 677 3.24 2.07 -1.41
C GLY A 677 3.95 3.30 -0.83
N ALA A 678 3.72 4.46 -1.45
CA ALA A 678 4.41 5.72 -1.14
C ALA A 678 4.27 6.19 0.32
N THR A 679 3.17 5.84 1.00
CA THR A 679 2.90 6.20 2.40
C THR A 679 3.68 5.34 3.40
N GLY A 680 4.20 4.19 2.98
CA GLY A 680 4.88 3.24 3.86
C GLY A 680 3.97 2.43 4.79
N VAL A 681 2.65 2.45 4.54
CA VAL A 681 1.64 1.69 5.27
C VAL A 681 1.17 0.52 4.40
N ALA A 682 0.94 -0.64 5.01
CA ALA A 682 0.33 -1.78 4.31
C ALA A 682 -1.07 -1.39 3.80
N ALA A 683 -1.35 -1.75 2.56
CA ALA A 683 -2.67 -1.58 1.94
C ALA A 683 -3.36 -2.94 1.84
N ALA A 684 -4.67 -2.92 1.67
CA ALA A 684 -5.49 -4.07 1.41
C ALA A 684 -5.52 -4.40 -0.08
N CYS A 685 -4.38 -4.95 -0.56
CA CYS A 685 -4.12 -5.23 -1.96
C CYS A 685 -4.99 -6.40 -2.44
N MET A 686 -5.65 -6.22 -3.60
CA MET A 686 -6.53 -7.22 -4.19
C MET A 686 -6.08 -7.57 -5.62
N GLY A 687 -6.57 -6.83 -6.62
CA GLY A 687 -6.21 -7.05 -8.02
C GLY A 687 -4.86 -6.45 -8.39
N ILE A 688 -4.20 -7.12 -9.33
CA ILE A 688 -2.89 -6.73 -9.85
C ILE A 688 -2.99 -6.76 -11.37
N ALA A 689 -2.69 -5.63 -12.00
CA ALA A 689 -2.45 -5.54 -13.43
C ALA A 689 -0.96 -5.29 -13.67
N SER A 690 -0.40 -5.93 -14.69
CA SER A 690 1.03 -5.85 -15.01
C SER A 690 1.25 -5.43 -16.46
N GLY A 691 2.31 -4.66 -16.71
CA GLY A 691 2.70 -4.20 -18.04
C GLY A 691 3.75 -3.11 -17.99
N ASP A 692 4.15 -2.56 -19.14
CA ASP A 692 5.12 -1.46 -19.25
C ASP A 692 4.39 -0.10 -19.30
N PHE A 693 3.97 0.41 -18.14
CA PHE A 693 3.12 1.62 -18.05
C PHE A 693 3.87 2.90 -18.40
N ASP A 694 5.21 2.89 -18.36
CA ASP A 694 6.05 4.05 -18.70
C ASP A 694 6.86 3.92 -20.00
N ARG A 695 6.72 2.78 -20.71
CA ARG A 695 7.48 2.43 -21.92
C ARG A 695 8.98 2.45 -21.70
N ALA A 696 9.43 2.01 -20.53
CA ALA A 696 10.84 1.93 -20.21
C ALA A 696 11.44 0.53 -20.41
N GLY A 697 10.68 -0.42 -20.96
CA GLY A 697 11.11 -1.79 -21.25
C GLY A 697 11.29 -2.62 -19.98
N ARG A 698 10.46 -2.38 -18.96
CA ARG A 698 10.49 -3.06 -17.67
C ARG A 698 9.06 -3.36 -17.21
N LEU A 699 8.91 -4.40 -16.39
CA LEU A 699 7.59 -4.81 -15.89
C LEU A 699 7.19 -3.97 -14.68
N ASP A 700 6.06 -3.27 -14.81
CA ASP A 700 5.45 -2.46 -13.77
C ASP A 700 4.16 -3.12 -13.26
N LEU A 701 3.69 -2.69 -12.09
CA LEU A 701 2.49 -3.23 -11.45
C LEU A 701 1.52 -2.12 -11.02
N ALA A 702 0.25 -2.26 -11.37
CA ALA A 702 -0.85 -1.46 -10.83
C ALA A 702 -1.72 -2.33 -9.90
N ILE A 703 -1.94 -1.89 -8.66
CA ILE A 703 -2.58 -2.70 -7.62
C ILE A 703 -3.78 -1.97 -7.05
N THR A 704 -4.94 -2.63 -7.01
CA THR A 704 -6.16 -2.11 -6.40
C THR A 704 -6.19 -2.39 -4.90
N ASN A 705 -6.82 -1.49 -4.15
CA ASN A 705 -6.82 -1.53 -2.69
C ASN A 705 -8.22 -1.28 -2.10
N PHE A 706 -8.30 -1.32 -0.77
CA PHE A 706 -9.54 -1.07 -0.04
C PHE A 706 -10.00 0.39 -0.11
N TYR A 707 -11.23 0.65 0.34
CA TYR A 707 -11.78 2.01 0.38
C TYR A 707 -10.86 2.98 1.16
N LYS A 708 -10.58 4.15 0.56
CA LYS A 708 -9.61 5.18 1.03
C LYS A 708 -8.14 4.80 0.89
N GLU A 709 -7.85 3.69 0.23
CA GLU A 709 -6.52 3.30 -0.18
C GLU A 709 -6.49 3.39 -1.71
N PRO A 710 -5.84 4.40 -2.29
CA PRO A 710 -5.80 4.54 -3.74
C PRO A 710 -5.02 3.40 -4.39
N VAL A 711 -5.20 3.23 -5.71
CA VAL A 711 -4.36 2.33 -6.52
C VAL A 711 -2.88 2.66 -6.32
N ASN A 712 -2.05 1.63 -6.11
CA ASN A 712 -0.59 1.78 -6.20
C ASN A 712 -0.15 1.55 -7.64
N LEU A 713 0.87 2.29 -8.09
CA LEU A 713 1.48 2.10 -9.41
C LEU A 713 3.00 1.97 -9.23
N PHE A 714 3.48 0.74 -9.07
CA PHE A 714 4.87 0.42 -8.88
C PHE A 714 5.60 0.38 -10.23
N LEU A 715 6.36 1.43 -10.51
CA LEU A 715 7.25 1.50 -11.67
C LEU A 715 8.62 0.94 -11.32
N GLN A 716 9.14 0.03 -12.14
CA GLN A 716 10.45 -0.56 -11.95
C GLN A 716 11.54 0.40 -12.45
N SER A 717 12.63 0.53 -11.71
CA SER A 717 13.85 1.27 -12.09
C SER A 717 14.86 0.36 -12.79
N ARG A 718 15.91 0.95 -13.36
CA ARG A 718 16.99 0.18 -14.01
C ARG A 718 17.79 -0.71 -13.05
N SER A 719 17.75 -0.42 -11.74
CA SER A 719 18.37 -1.30 -10.73
C SER A 719 17.48 -2.48 -10.32
N GLY A 720 16.27 -2.60 -10.87
CA GLY A 720 15.27 -3.59 -10.46
C GLY A 720 14.53 -3.23 -9.16
N ALA A 721 14.65 -1.99 -8.69
CA ALA A 721 13.89 -1.47 -7.55
C ALA A 721 12.56 -0.88 -8.04
N PHE A 722 11.55 -0.82 -7.18
CA PHE A 722 10.22 -0.34 -7.51
C PHE A 722 9.88 0.92 -6.73
N VAL A 723 9.13 1.80 -7.38
CA VAL A 723 8.67 3.07 -6.82
C VAL A 723 7.20 3.24 -7.14
N ASP A 724 6.39 3.51 -6.12
CA ASP A 724 4.98 3.87 -6.29
C ASP A 724 4.84 5.32 -6.81
N ASP A 725 4.40 5.48 -8.06
CA ASP A 725 4.26 6.77 -8.77
C ASP A 725 2.78 7.15 -9.02
N ALA A 726 1.81 6.49 -8.36
CA ALA A 726 0.38 6.65 -8.62
C ALA A 726 -0.12 8.11 -8.52
N MET A 727 0.38 8.87 -7.56
CA MET A 727 0.02 10.28 -7.36
C MET A 727 0.46 11.15 -8.54
N ARG A 728 1.72 11.02 -8.98
CA ARG A 728 2.26 11.79 -10.11
C ARG A 728 1.60 11.39 -11.42
N ARG A 729 1.23 10.12 -11.55
CA ARG A 729 0.53 9.58 -12.71
C ARG A 729 -0.99 9.80 -12.66
N GLY A 730 -1.54 10.44 -11.63
CA GLY A 730 -2.95 10.86 -11.57
C GLY A 730 -3.96 9.74 -11.28
N LEU A 731 -3.52 8.60 -10.74
CA LEU A 731 -4.38 7.49 -10.32
C LEU A 731 -4.89 7.65 -8.88
N ASP A 732 -4.21 8.43 -8.04
CA ASP A 732 -4.46 8.48 -6.61
C ASP A 732 -5.85 9.05 -6.24
N VAL A 733 -6.19 10.25 -6.70
CA VAL A 733 -7.44 10.93 -6.32
C VAL A 733 -8.67 10.20 -6.88
N PRO A 734 -8.72 9.81 -8.17
CA PRO A 734 -9.89 9.14 -8.72
C PRO A 734 -10.18 7.78 -8.09
N SER A 735 -9.14 7.03 -7.68
CA SER A 735 -9.31 5.68 -7.11
C SER A 735 -9.55 5.67 -5.59
N ARG A 736 -9.29 6.77 -4.88
CA ARG A 736 -9.39 6.84 -3.41
C ARG A 736 -10.80 6.57 -2.86
N SER A 737 -11.84 6.91 -3.63
CA SER A 737 -13.24 6.87 -3.17
C SER A 737 -13.97 5.56 -3.49
N VAL A 738 -13.24 4.54 -3.93
CA VAL A 738 -13.77 3.22 -4.26
C VAL A 738 -12.98 2.11 -3.57
N LEU A 739 -13.58 0.93 -3.46
CA LEU A 739 -12.93 -0.32 -3.05
C LEU A 739 -12.76 -1.14 -4.34
N GLY A 740 -11.51 -1.33 -4.76
CA GLY A 740 -11.18 -2.05 -6.00
C GLY A 740 -10.89 -3.54 -5.76
N PHE A 741 -11.30 -4.36 -6.73
CA PHE A 741 -11.01 -5.80 -6.80
C PHE A 741 -10.20 -6.07 -8.09
N GLY A 742 -10.71 -6.89 -9.01
CA GLY A 742 -10.06 -7.22 -10.27
C GLY A 742 -9.78 -5.98 -11.12
N CYS A 743 -8.56 -5.93 -11.66
CA CYS A 743 -8.11 -4.93 -12.61
C CYS A 743 -7.29 -5.59 -13.71
N GLN A 744 -7.24 -4.97 -14.89
CA GLN A 744 -6.45 -5.42 -16.03
C GLN A 744 -5.83 -4.23 -16.75
N ALA A 745 -4.64 -4.44 -17.33
CA ALA A 745 -3.94 -3.46 -18.16
C ALA A 745 -3.90 -3.92 -19.61
N ALA A 746 -4.34 -3.06 -20.51
CA ALA A 746 -4.32 -3.26 -21.95
C ALA A 746 -4.38 -1.91 -22.66
N ASP A 747 -3.84 -1.83 -23.86
CA ASP A 747 -4.02 -0.68 -24.75
C ASP A 747 -5.38 -0.83 -25.46
N LEU A 748 -6.41 -0.12 -24.98
CA LEU A 748 -7.80 -0.36 -25.37
C LEU A 748 -8.18 0.37 -26.67
N ASP A 749 -7.41 1.38 -27.08
CA ASP A 749 -7.56 2.07 -28.36
C ASP A 749 -6.35 1.90 -29.30
N ASN A 750 -5.47 0.96 -28.99
CA ASN A 750 -4.25 0.64 -29.73
C ASN A 750 -3.38 1.89 -30.02
N ASP A 751 -3.34 2.86 -29.10
CA ASP A 751 -2.60 4.12 -29.27
C ASP A 751 -1.12 4.04 -28.85
N GLY A 752 -0.69 2.86 -28.40
CA GLY A 752 0.65 2.56 -27.97
C GLY A 752 0.88 2.74 -26.46
N TRP A 753 -0.16 3.04 -25.67
CA TRP A 753 -0.08 3.18 -24.22
C TRP A 753 -1.07 2.29 -23.50
N LEU A 754 -0.63 1.65 -22.42
CA LEU A 754 -1.50 0.83 -21.60
C LEU A 754 -2.51 1.68 -20.83
N ASP A 755 -3.78 1.32 -20.93
CA ASP A 755 -4.88 1.78 -20.11
C ASP A 755 -5.06 0.86 -18.89
N LEU A 756 -5.90 1.28 -17.94
CA LEU A 756 -6.24 0.49 -16.75
C LEU A 756 -7.75 0.41 -16.56
N ALA A 757 -8.28 -0.81 -16.51
CA ALA A 757 -9.67 -1.09 -16.15
C ALA A 757 -9.76 -1.66 -14.73
N VAL A 758 -10.72 -1.20 -13.94
CA VAL A 758 -10.89 -1.59 -12.53
C VAL A 758 -12.36 -1.85 -12.21
N LEU A 759 -12.63 -3.00 -11.60
CA LEU A 759 -13.92 -3.32 -11.00
C LEU A 759 -13.95 -2.93 -9.53
N ASN A 760 -15.06 -2.33 -9.11
CA ASN A 760 -15.23 -1.80 -7.75
C ASN A 760 -16.52 -2.32 -7.10
N GLY A 761 -16.54 -2.34 -5.77
CA GLY A 761 -17.73 -2.66 -4.98
C GLY A 761 -17.43 -2.95 -3.53
N HIS A 762 -18.08 -2.25 -2.61
CA HIS A 762 -17.76 -2.34 -1.18
C HIS A 762 -18.18 -3.70 -0.58
N LEU A 763 -17.48 -4.14 0.47
CA LEU A 763 -17.83 -5.37 1.21
C LEU A 763 -19.01 -5.19 2.18
N TYR A 764 -19.13 -3.98 2.73
CA TYR A 764 -20.10 -3.64 3.77
C TYR A 764 -21.12 -2.60 3.26
N ASP A 765 -22.38 -2.74 3.66
CA ASP A 765 -23.40 -1.76 3.34
C ASP A 765 -23.41 -0.59 4.33
N TYR A 766 -22.67 0.46 4.00
CA TYR A 766 -22.57 1.71 4.78
C TYR A 766 -23.30 2.89 4.13
N ARG A 767 -24.35 2.63 3.35
CA ARG A 767 -25.12 3.69 2.69
C ARG A 767 -25.66 4.75 3.65
N GLN A 768 -26.00 4.36 4.89
CA GLN A 768 -26.44 5.29 5.94
C GLN A 768 -25.36 6.29 6.38
N GLN A 769 -24.09 5.98 6.14
CA GLN A 769 -22.92 6.81 6.45
C GLN A 769 -22.41 7.56 5.20
N GLY A 770 -23.15 7.51 4.09
CA GLY A 770 -22.77 8.17 2.83
C GLY A 770 -21.74 7.41 1.99
N ILE A 771 -21.34 6.20 2.40
CA ILE A 771 -20.38 5.37 1.65
C ILE A 771 -21.16 4.50 0.65
N PRO A 772 -20.86 4.56 -0.66
CA PRO A 772 -21.54 3.74 -1.66
C PRO A 772 -21.26 2.24 -1.46
N PHE A 773 -22.30 1.42 -1.33
CA PHE A 773 -22.13 -0.04 -1.31
C PHE A 773 -21.78 -0.58 -2.70
N ARG A 774 -22.61 -0.25 -3.70
CA ARG A 774 -22.30 -0.45 -5.12
C ARG A 774 -21.44 0.70 -5.60
N MET A 775 -20.32 0.40 -6.23
CA MET A 775 -19.34 1.39 -6.68
C MET A 775 -19.16 1.32 -8.19
N GLN A 776 -18.74 2.43 -8.78
CA GLN A 776 -18.63 2.56 -10.23
C GLN A 776 -17.35 1.84 -10.72
N PRO A 777 -17.42 0.95 -11.72
CA PRO A 777 -16.22 0.47 -12.42
C PRO A 777 -15.49 1.64 -13.07
N GLN A 778 -14.15 1.60 -13.13
CA GLN A 778 -13.33 2.70 -13.63
C GLN A 778 -12.53 2.27 -14.86
N LEU A 779 -12.43 3.18 -15.83
CA LEU A 779 -11.48 3.12 -16.93
C LEU A 779 -10.54 4.32 -16.80
N PHE A 780 -9.25 4.08 -16.97
CA PHE A 780 -8.21 5.08 -16.97
C PHE A 780 -7.44 4.99 -18.26
N ARG A 781 -7.49 6.06 -19.06
CA ARG A 781 -6.71 6.15 -20.29
C ARG A 781 -5.26 6.49 -19.98
N GLY A 782 -4.33 5.67 -20.46
CA GLY A 782 -2.90 5.83 -20.34
C GLY A 782 -2.35 6.92 -21.26
N SER A 783 -1.19 7.46 -20.89
CA SER A 783 -0.43 8.39 -21.72
C SER A 783 1.01 8.47 -21.22
N PRO A 784 1.94 9.10 -21.98
CA PRO A 784 3.33 9.22 -21.54
C PRO A 784 3.52 9.89 -20.18
N LYS A 785 2.56 10.73 -19.75
CA LYS A 785 2.68 11.54 -18.53
C LYS A 785 1.80 11.07 -17.39
N ARG A 786 0.59 10.61 -17.68
CA ARG A 786 -0.44 10.34 -16.67
C ARG A 786 -1.54 9.41 -17.18
N PHE A 787 -2.33 8.92 -16.24
CA PHE A 787 -3.63 8.34 -16.44
C PHE A 787 -4.72 9.40 -16.29
N GLU A 788 -5.72 9.34 -17.16
CA GLU A 788 -6.91 10.18 -17.09
C GLU A 788 -8.15 9.29 -16.93
N PRO A 789 -9.04 9.54 -15.95
CA PRO A 789 -10.28 8.78 -15.86
C PRO A 789 -11.13 9.05 -17.11
N GLU A 790 -11.52 7.98 -17.80
CA GLU A 790 -12.35 8.08 -18.99
C GLU A 790 -13.75 8.56 -18.60
N GLN A 791 -14.27 9.54 -19.35
CA GLN A 791 -15.63 10.01 -19.10
C GLN A 791 -16.63 9.02 -19.71
N VAL A 792 -17.54 8.57 -18.86
CA VAL A 792 -18.64 7.73 -19.30
C VAL A 792 -19.59 8.57 -20.16
N SER A 793 -19.61 8.28 -21.46
CA SER A 793 -20.35 9.05 -22.47
C SER A 793 -21.83 8.70 -22.57
N ASP A 794 -22.25 7.56 -22.02
CA ASP A 794 -23.61 7.02 -22.07
C ASP A 794 -24.00 6.39 -20.72
N ASP A 795 -25.14 6.79 -20.17
CA ASP A 795 -25.70 6.23 -18.92
C ASP A 795 -26.02 4.72 -19.03
N ALA A 796 -26.17 4.18 -20.25
CA ALA A 796 -26.34 2.76 -20.51
C ALA A 796 -25.02 1.97 -20.58
N SER A 797 -23.87 2.65 -20.57
CA SER A 797 -22.54 2.01 -20.56
C SER A 797 -22.37 1.14 -19.32
N TYR A 798 -21.67 0.01 -19.47
CA TYR A 798 -21.30 -0.84 -18.34
C TYR A 798 -20.59 -0.05 -17.23
N PHE A 799 -19.70 0.87 -17.61
CA PHE A 799 -18.92 1.71 -16.69
C PHE A 799 -19.72 2.86 -16.06
N ALA A 800 -20.97 3.11 -16.50
CA ALA A 800 -21.90 4.04 -15.83
C ALA A 800 -22.55 3.41 -14.58
N VAL A 801 -22.74 2.09 -14.62
CA VAL A 801 -23.60 1.39 -13.67
C VAL A 801 -22.78 0.93 -12.46
N LYS A 802 -23.17 1.40 -11.28
CA LYS A 802 -22.57 0.96 -10.01
C LYS A 802 -22.94 -0.49 -9.70
N ARG A 803 -21.95 -1.33 -9.40
CA ARG A 803 -22.11 -2.78 -9.14
C ARG A 803 -21.27 -3.22 -7.95
N LEU A 804 -21.37 -4.51 -7.61
CA LEU A 804 -20.40 -5.22 -6.77
C LEU A 804 -19.49 -6.06 -7.69
N GLY A 805 -18.59 -5.40 -8.41
CA GLY A 805 -17.64 -6.07 -9.29
C GLY A 805 -16.56 -6.82 -8.50
N ARG A 806 -16.09 -7.96 -9.04
CA ARG A 806 -15.08 -8.81 -8.40
C ARG A 806 -13.94 -9.16 -9.34
N THR A 807 -14.17 -10.03 -10.30
CA THR A 807 -13.12 -10.61 -11.14
C THR A 807 -13.22 -10.05 -12.55
N LEU A 808 -12.07 -9.75 -13.17
CA LEU A 808 -11.97 -9.21 -14.52
C LEU A 808 -10.87 -9.95 -15.28
N ALA A 809 -11.23 -10.59 -16.39
CA ALA A 809 -10.28 -11.23 -17.31
C ALA A 809 -10.31 -10.51 -18.67
N GLN A 810 -9.20 -10.52 -19.40
CA GLN A 810 -9.07 -9.86 -20.70
C GLN A 810 -8.58 -10.80 -21.82
N GLY A 811 -9.01 -10.51 -23.05
CA GLY A 811 -8.67 -11.24 -24.28
C GLY A 811 -9.43 -10.68 -25.49
N ASP A 812 -9.07 -11.07 -26.70
CA ASP A 812 -9.75 -10.64 -27.94
C ASP A 812 -10.73 -11.73 -28.39
N LEU A 813 -12.00 -11.56 -28.03
CA LEU A 813 -13.04 -12.60 -28.11
C LEU A 813 -13.70 -12.66 -29.49
N ASP A 814 -13.69 -11.56 -30.25
CA ASP A 814 -14.16 -11.52 -31.63
C ASP A 814 -13.05 -11.52 -32.69
N ARG A 815 -11.77 -11.55 -32.26
CA ARG A 815 -10.57 -11.63 -33.10
C ARG A 815 -10.42 -10.45 -34.04
N ASP A 816 -10.64 -9.24 -33.52
CA ASP A 816 -10.58 -8.02 -34.30
C ASP A 816 -9.48 -7.03 -33.90
N GLY A 817 -8.64 -7.44 -32.95
CA GLY A 817 -7.50 -6.69 -32.48
C GLY A 817 -7.82 -5.61 -31.48
N ARG A 818 -9.01 -5.64 -30.89
CA ARG A 818 -9.34 -4.81 -29.74
C ARG A 818 -9.50 -5.72 -28.53
N VAL A 819 -8.88 -5.32 -27.42
CA VAL A 819 -8.94 -6.13 -26.19
C VAL A 819 -10.33 -6.00 -25.58
N ASP A 820 -11.00 -7.15 -25.42
CA ASP A 820 -12.29 -7.31 -24.75
C ASP A 820 -12.10 -7.76 -23.30
N MET A 821 -13.20 -7.78 -22.53
CA MET A 821 -13.16 -8.18 -21.13
C MET A 821 -14.35 -9.05 -20.72
N VAL A 822 -14.14 -9.93 -19.75
CA VAL A 822 -15.20 -10.68 -19.06
C VAL A 822 -15.18 -10.32 -17.58
N ALA A 823 -16.32 -9.88 -17.05
CA ALA A 823 -16.46 -9.37 -15.70
C ALA A 823 -17.45 -10.19 -14.87
N ASN A 824 -17.06 -10.52 -13.64
CA ASN A 824 -17.88 -11.20 -12.66
C ASN A 824 -18.35 -10.25 -11.54
N HIS A 825 -19.51 -10.52 -10.96
CA HIS A 825 -20.16 -9.67 -9.96
C HIS A 825 -20.83 -10.50 -8.87
N LEU A 826 -21.06 -9.90 -7.70
CA LEU A 826 -21.92 -10.49 -6.66
C LEU A 826 -23.41 -10.19 -6.87
N ASP A 827 -23.74 -9.14 -7.65
CA ASP A 827 -25.09 -8.59 -7.74
C ASP A 827 -25.63 -8.47 -9.17
N ALA A 828 -24.92 -9.07 -10.13
CA ALA A 828 -25.29 -9.08 -11.53
C ALA A 828 -24.79 -10.35 -12.22
N PRO A 829 -25.38 -10.75 -13.37
CA PRO A 829 -24.81 -11.78 -14.22
C PRO A 829 -23.38 -11.47 -14.67
N VAL A 830 -22.67 -12.50 -15.14
CA VAL A 830 -21.40 -12.31 -15.86
C VAL A 830 -21.62 -11.40 -17.06
N ALA A 831 -20.73 -10.42 -17.24
CA ALA A 831 -20.75 -9.50 -18.38
C ALA A 831 -19.63 -9.84 -19.36
N LEU A 832 -19.90 -9.67 -20.65
CA LEU A 832 -18.96 -9.87 -21.76
C LEU A 832 -18.89 -8.54 -22.50
N LEU A 833 -17.80 -7.80 -22.27
CA LEU A 833 -17.61 -6.42 -22.68
C LEU A 833 -16.79 -6.39 -23.96
N LEU A 834 -17.48 -6.30 -25.11
CA LEU A 834 -16.80 -6.12 -26.38
C LEU A 834 -16.35 -4.68 -26.55
N ASN A 835 -15.09 -4.50 -26.92
CA ASN A 835 -14.49 -3.22 -27.20
C ASN A 835 -14.90 -2.73 -28.59
N GLN A 836 -15.51 -1.56 -28.65
CA GLN A 836 -16.00 -0.92 -29.88
C GLN A 836 -15.33 0.45 -30.10
N SER A 837 -14.21 0.69 -29.42
CA SER A 837 -13.45 1.92 -29.52
C SER A 837 -12.85 2.07 -30.93
N ASN A 838 -12.63 3.33 -31.34
CA ASN A 838 -11.79 3.58 -32.51
C ASN A 838 -10.35 3.22 -32.13
N ALA A 839 -9.76 2.26 -32.84
CA ALA A 839 -8.44 1.72 -32.50
C ALA A 839 -7.42 1.89 -33.63
N GLY A 840 -6.15 2.06 -33.24
CA GLY A 840 -4.98 2.03 -34.13
C GLY A 840 -4.64 0.62 -34.67
N ASN A 841 -3.47 0.51 -35.30
CA ASN A 841 -2.93 -0.76 -35.75
C ASN A 841 -2.42 -1.60 -34.56
N TRP A 842 -2.38 -2.90 -34.73
CA TRP A 842 -2.07 -3.84 -33.65
C TRP A 842 -1.30 -5.07 -34.12
N LEU A 843 -0.82 -5.86 -33.17
CA LEU A 843 -0.31 -7.22 -33.36
C LEU A 843 -0.71 -8.05 -32.14
N GLN A 844 -1.16 -9.29 -32.35
CA GLN A 844 -1.26 -10.27 -31.27
C GLN A 844 -0.28 -11.41 -31.49
N VAL A 845 0.44 -11.76 -30.43
CA VAL A 845 1.49 -12.77 -30.45
C VAL A 845 1.12 -13.89 -29.49
N GLN A 846 0.99 -15.10 -30.03
CA GLN A 846 0.95 -16.33 -29.27
C GLN A 846 2.33 -16.99 -29.28
N LEU A 847 2.81 -17.41 -28.12
CA LEU A 847 4.09 -18.06 -27.95
C LEU A 847 3.89 -19.56 -27.69
N VAL A 848 4.79 -20.38 -28.24
CA VAL A 848 4.88 -21.81 -27.91
C VAL A 848 6.34 -22.18 -27.66
N GLY A 849 6.67 -22.46 -26.40
CA GLY A 849 7.96 -23.00 -26.00
C GLY A 849 8.18 -24.43 -26.50
N ARG A 850 9.46 -24.78 -26.72
CA ARG A 850 9.92 -26.13 -27.09
C ARG A 850 11.03 -26.63 -26.17
N THR A 851 11.97 -25.75 -25.88
CA THR A 851 13.01 -25.95 -24.85
C THR A 851 12.53 -25.36 -23.54
N SER A 852 11.96 -24.16 -23.59
CA SER A 852 11.20 -23.59 -22.49
C SER A 852 9.83 -24.25 -22.34
N GLU A 853 9.20 -24.02 -21.19
CA GLU A 853 7.83 -24.48 -20.98
C GLU A 853 6.90 -23.96 -22.07
N ARG A 854 5.88 -24.75 -22.41
CA ARG A 854 5.07 -24.56 -23.60
C ARG A 854 4.31 -23.25 -23.63
N ASP A 855 3.78 -22.81 -22.48
CA ASP A 855 3.08 -21.54 -22.35
C ASP A 855 4.04 -20.34 -22.30
N ALA A 856 5.36 -20.60 -22.19
CA ALA A 856 6.42 -19.61 -22.21
C ALA A 856 6.27 -18.49 -21.17
N VAL A 857 5.75 -18.78 -19.98
CA VAL A 857 5.69 -17.81 -18.86
C VAL A 857 7.10 -17.32 -18.54
N GLY A 858 7.26 -15.99 -18.49
CA GLY A 858 8.55 -15.32 -18.38
C GLY A 858 9.15 -14.85 -19.71
N ALA A 859 8.56 -15.23 -20.85
CA ALA A 859 9.00 -14.72 -22.14
C ALA A 859 8.73 -13.22 -22.26
N ILE A 860 9.65 -12.51 -22.90
CA ILE A 860 9.55 -11.07 -23.15
C ILE A 860 9.61 -10.81 -24.63
N VAL A 861 8.59 -10.12 -25.14
CA VAL A 861 8.47 -9.77 -26.55
C VAL A 861 8.64 -8.26 -26.70
N GLU A 862 9.61 -7.87 -27.51
CA GLU A 862 9.88 -6.47 -27.86
C GLU A 862 9.62 -6.28 -29.36
N ILE A 863 8.81 -5.30 -29.72
CA ILE A 863 8.61 -4.88 -31.11
C ILE A 863 9.15 -3.47 -31.34
N GLN A 864 9.83 -3.28 -32.47
CA GLN A 864 10.39 -1.99 -32.88
C GLN A 864 9.61 -1.43 -34.07
N CYS A 865 9.12 -0.19 -33.92
CA CYS A 865 8.43 0.54 -34.98
C CYS A 865 8.95 1.98 -35.03
N GLN A 866 9.62 2.39 -36.12
CA GLN A 866 10.10 3.76 -36.34
C GLN A 866 10.93 4.34 -35.18
N GLY A 867 11.74 3.49 -34.53
CA GLY A 867 12.57 3.88 -33.38
C GLY A 867 11.83 3.91 -32.03
N GLU A 868 10.55 3.55 -31.97
CA GLU A 868 9.83 3.25 -30.72
C GLU A 868 9.88 1.75 -30.42
N THR A 869 9.93 1.41 -29.14
CA THR A 869 9.92 0.02 -28.65
C THR A 869 8.68 -0.20 -27.79
N PHE A 870 7.98 -1.30 -28.03
CA PHE A 870 6.86 -1.76 -27.22
C PHE A 870 7.24 -3.12 -26.65
N SER A 871 7.05 -3.30 -25.35
CA SER A 871 7.46 -4.51 -24.62
C SER A 871 6.25 -5.14 -23.95
N SER A 872 6.17 -6.47 -23.98
CA SER A 872 5.15 -7.23 -23.26
C SER A 872 5.74 -8.52 -22.69
N TRP A 873 5.13 -9.02 -21.62
CA TRP A 873 5.57 -10.18 -20.85
C TRP A 873 4.49 -11.25 -20.89
N MET A 874 4.87 -12.50 -21.11
CA MET A 874 3.99 -13.61 -20.82
C MET A 874 4.00 -13.87 -19.32
N THR A 875 2.86 -13.66 -18.67
CA THR A 875 2.70 -13.76 -17.22
C THR A 875 1.95 -15.02 -16.82
N GLY A 876 2.27 -15.58 -15.66
CA GLY A 876 1.46 -16.59 -14.97
C GLY A 876 0.74 -15.95 -13.80
N GLY A 877 -0.54 -16.26 -13.59
CA GLY A 877 -1.35 -15.58 -12.57
C GLY A 877 -1.68 -14.15 -12.97
N ASP A 878 -2.96 -13.89 -13.28
CA ASP A 878 -3.40 -12.64 -13.90
C ASP A 878 -4.08 -11.70 -12.89
N GLY A 879 -3.49 -11.60 -11.70
CA GLY A 879 -4.00 -10.78 -10.62
C GLY A 879 -5.07 -11.47 -9.78
N TYR A 880 -6.31 -10.98 -9.85
CA TYR A 880 -7.37 -11.38 -8.93
C TYR A 880 -8.17 -12.59 -9.42
N MET A 881 -7.80 -13.80 -8.97
CA MET A 881 -8.59 -15.04 -9.12
C MET A 881 -8.87 -15.49 -10.57
N CYS A 882 -8.22 -14.90 -11.58
CA CYS A 882 -8.50 -15.16 -12.99
C CYS A 882 -7.29 -15.65 -13.80
N SER A 883 -7.60 -16.12 -15.02
CA SER A 883 -6.66 -16.27 -16.12
C SER A 883 -7.11 -15.46 -17.33
N ASN A 884 -6.21 -14.63 -17.85
CA ASN A 884 -6.36 -13.92 -19.11
C ASN A 884 -6.15 -14.88 -20.29
N ALA A 885 -6.49 -14.41 -21.49
CA ALA A 885 -6.14 -15.13 -22.70
C ALA A 885 -4.59 -15.21 -22.85
N PRO A 886 -4.02 -16.34 -23.28
CA PRO A 886 -2.57 -16.55 -23.34
C PRO A 886 -1.95 -15.92 -24.61
N GLN A 887 -2.29 -14.66 -24.88
CA GLN A 887 -1.87 -13.90 -26.07
C GLN A 887 -1.34 -12.53 -25.63
N LEU A 888 -0.20 -12.13 -26.17
CA LEU A 888 0.36 -10.80 -25.96
C LEU A 888 -0.23 -9.84 -27.00
N HIS A 889 -0.88 -8.79 -26.54
CA HIS A 889 -1.46 -7.76 -27.39
C HIS A 889 -0.57 -6.52 -27.45
N PHE A 890 -0.33 -6.01 -28.66
CA PHE A 890 0.41 -4.79 -28.90
C PHE A 890 -0.44 -3.82 -29.73
N GLY A 891 -0.78 -2.67 -29.16
CA GLY A 891 -1.19 -1.51 -29.95
C GLY A 891 0.05 -0.77 -30.45
N ILE A 892 0.11 -0.51 -31.75
CA ILE A 892 1.24 0.17 -32.41
C ILE A 892 0.81 1.48 -33.07
N ALA A 893 -0.28 2.09 -32.59
CA ALA A 893 -0.79 3.38 -33.08
C ALA A 893 -0.92 3.39 -34.61
N ASP A 894 -0.41 4.44 -35.26
CA ASP A 894 -0.47 4.60 -36.72
C ASP A 894 0.74 3.95 -37.45
N HIS A 895 1.59 3.19 -36.76
CA HIS A 895 2.74 2.53 -37.37
C HIS A 895 2.29 1.51 -38.42
N ARG A 896 2.93 1.55 -39.59
CA ARG A 896 2.52 0.75 -40.77
C ARG A 896 3.37 -0.48 -41.02
N ALA A 897 4.41 -0.68 -40.23
CA ALA A 897 5.34 -1.79 -40.34
C ALA A 897 6.01 -2.00 -38.99
N ILE A 898 6.29 -3.25 -38.67
CA ILE A 898 7.17 -3.66 -37.58
C ILE A 898 8.55 -3.88 -38.20
N GLU A 899 9.53 -3.14 -37.73
CA GLU A 899 10.92 -3.23 -38.23
C GLU A 899 11.58 -4.52 -37.74
N GLN A 900 11.28 -4.89 -36.50
CA GLN A 900 11.85 -6.06 -35.84
C GLN A 900 10.96 -6.49 -34.68
N LEU A 901 10.76 -7.80 -34.54
CA LEU A 901 10.22 -8.42 -33.33
C LEU A 901 11.30 -9.30 -32.70
N THR A 902 11.53 -9.15 -31.40
CA THR A 902 12.47 -9.98 -30.64
C THR A 902 11.75 -10.67 -29.51
N VAL A 903 11.95 -11.98 -29.38
CA VAL A 903 11.49 -12.78 -28.24
C VAL A 903 12.72 -13.17 -27.42
N ARG A 904 12.72 -12.80 -26.13
CA ARG A 904 13.56 -13.44 -25.12
C ARG A 904 12.75 -14.56 -24.49
N TRP A 905 13.15 -15.80 -24.75
CA TRP A 905 12.51 -16.99 -24.21
C TRP A 905 12.88 -17.19 -22.73
N PRO A 906 12.07 -17.92 -21.93
CA PRO A 906 12.31 -18.14 -20.50
C PRO A 906 13.67 -18.79 -20.18
N ASN A 907 14.23 -19.60 -21.08
CA ASN A 907 15.58 -20.17 -20.94
C ASN A 907 16.71 -19.14 -21.13
N GLY A 908 16.39 -17.91 -21.53
CA GLY A 908 17.33 -16.82 -21.81
C GLY A 908 17.76 -16.70 -23.28
N ASP A 909 17.36 -17.64 -24.15
CA ASP A 909 17.63 -17.55 -25.58
C ASP A 909 16.88 -16.38 -26.20
N ARG A 910 17.46 -15.82 -27.27
CA ARG A 910 16.86 -14.71 -28.02
C ARG A 910 16.64 -15.11 -29.46
N GLU A 911 15.42 -14.92 -29.94
CA GLU A 911 15.07 -15.02 -31.35
C GLU A 911 14.57 -13.70 -31.89
N THR A 912 14.88 -13.43 -33.15
CA THR A 912 14.48 -12.23 -33.86
C THR A 912 13.74 -12.63 -35.12
N PHE A 913 12.63 -11.95 -35.38
CA PHE A 913 11.76 -12.17 -36.52
C PHE A 913 11.65 -10.87 -37.31
N ASP A 914 11.94 -10.97 -38.61
CA ASP A 914 11.79 -9.89 -39.58
C ASP A 914 10.48 -10.07 -40.36
N ASP A 915 10.03 -9.03 -41.09
CA ASP A 915 8.82 -9.06 -41.95
C ASP A 915 7.51 -9.47 -41.23
N VAL A 916 7.37 -9.13 -39.94
CA VAL A 916 6.17 -9.42 -39.15
C VAL A 916 4.96 -8.60 -39.67
N PRO A 917 3.82 -9.25 -40.00
CA PRO A 917 2.65 -8.54 -40.48
C PRO A 917 1.97 -7.76 -39.35
N ILE A 918 1.36 -6.63 -39.68
CA ILE A 918 0.50 -5.87 -38.75
C ILE A 918 -0.97 -6.26 -38.92
N ASN A 919 -1.77 -6.00 -37.89
CA ASN A 919 -3.21 -6.30 -37.80
C ASN A 919 -3.49 -7.78 -38.03
N ARG A 920 -2.72 -8.63 -37.35
CA ARG A 920 -2.76 -10.09 -37.45
C ARG A 920 -2.53 -10.74 -36.10
N HIS A 921 -3.04 -11.95 -35.98
CA HIS A 921 -2.60 -12.89 -34.97
C HIS A 921 -1.40 -13.66 -35.54
N VAL A 922 -0.33 -13.75 -34.78
CA VAL A 922 0.84 -14.53 -35.12
C VAL A 922 1.17 -15.53 -34.03
N LEU A 923 1.55 -16.73 -34.46
CA LEU A 923 2.10 -17.79 -33.62
C LEU A 923 3.61 -17.85 -33.85
N LEU A 924 4.37 -17.75 -32.77
CA LEU A 924 5.82 -17.91 -32.75
C LEU A 924 6.17 -19.16 -31.96
N ILE A 925 6.93 -20.05 -32.59
CA ILE A 925 7.38 -21.31 -31.99
C ILE A 925 8.88 -21.22 -31.75
N GLU A 926 9.31 -21.48 -30.51
CA GLU A 926 10.71 -21.37 -30.11
C GLU A 926 11.66 -22.16 -31.03
N GLY A 927 12.70 -21.52 -31.53
CA GLY A 927 13.72 -22.15 -32.36
C GLY A 927 13.27 -22.49 -33.79
N SER A 928 12.08 -22.05 -34.20
CA SER A 928 11.60 -22.26 -35.59
C SER A 928 12.16 -21.23 -36.56
N GLY A 929 12.38 -19.98 -36.10
CA GLY A 929 12.71 -18.84 -36.95
C GLY A 929 11.60 -18.39 -37.92
N ASP A 930 10.40 -18.98 -37.83
CA ASP A 930 9.28 -18.70 -38.74
C ASP A 930 8.14 -17.95 -38.01
N VAL A 931 7.44 -17.08 -38.75
CA VAL A 931 6.23 -16.40 -38.28
C VAL A 931 5.00 -17.06 -38.92
N PHE A 932 4.18 -17.73 -38.11
CA PHE A 932 2.91 -18.32 -38.57
C PHE A 932 1.81 -17.29 -38.35
N SER A 933 1.12 -16.84 -39.40
CA SER A 933 0.06 -15.83 -39.28
C SER A 933 -1.30 -16.39 -39.65
N GLU A 934 -2.31 -15.98 -38.90
CA GLU A 934 -3.71 -16.21 -39.20
C GLU A 934 -4.41 -14.87 -39.48
N HIS A 935 -5.46 -14.94 -40.29
CA HIS A 935 -6.21 -13.78 -40.75
C HIS A 935 -7.19 -13.25 -39.72
#